data_AF-A0AAD7TVH9-F1
#
_entry.id   AF-A0AAD7TVH9-F1
#
_cell.length_a   1.000
_cell.length_b   1.000
_cell.length_c   1.000
_cell.angle_alpha   90.00
_cell.angle_beta   90.00
_cell.angle_gamma   90.00
#
_symmetry.space_group_name_H-M   'P 1'
#
loop_
_entity.id
_entity.type
_entity.pdbx_description
1 polymer ?
#
loop_
_entity_poly.entity_id
_entity_poly.type
_entity_poly.pdbx_seq_one_letter_code
_entity_poly.pdbx_strand_id
1 'polypeptide(L)'
;MAPRTRTIYQNLIDDDYDPIVVQEDILESKLTKETFDDLLKDLPTPRFVGLAPIYTDSGTLTRLAVAVRTKIIVIQFHAKGKGAAAYKGREILSSEVLCNPDVLLLAFSCDKLAIALYHDQNIRVRNAIDVQSACSKGRQPLAAIAFAAGDDITIMKENIQATFESSTWDSKRVSTLALQAWVAQCLPSFPAMEDRFQAAKRIDTFSKTDAEMQTYTQLARGEHRLAFNAPSSIKNDYTFQSADSKNKSATVKAERFQNRFRKSDTTIQRINVHDPSTGLSFVVNGEVSRANGREVKLQANTSFVGREITGITTEGRDGPTMADQHREHTMLQALHGDIKLFDNPFLQFIMGSPDSVVWPDTFPTSDTIPPVVTSRPLNSSQQHAVEAMLSNTDDQRITLIQGPPGTGKTTVIAAFVSSAVAAGVRGIWLVAQSNVAVKNIAEKLANVGFYNWRLLVSTDFHWGWHEHLYKDINKNIITSREFKSKIKGLQDIPVMLCTLSMLSNTLIHKFTTPNPIKIMVVDEASQITLGNYVAPFNAFSNTIHKVCMIGDDKQLPPYGADEDPNMKSIFEVEHLRSTAIFLDTQYRMPPLIGESPYLRHAAGLSMWRSLKKKREAPSWHNPAERAAVLKIAEKLQTEEKEYAIITPYDAQRTFMENEMKEAGLAWEDTCFNVDSFQGNERDYIIVSLVRSKALGFLEDFRRTNVMLTRCKRGMYIVTSWPFVWQKASDTLVGRMAGAWGKEVWVLPEHLTIEDE
;
A
#
# COMPACT_ATOMS: atom_id res chain seq x y z
N MET A 1 -29.92 -1.13 -30.99
CA MET A 1 -28.64 -0.90 -31.68
C MET A 1 -27.90 -2.22 -31.77
N ALA A 2 -27.55 -2.62 -32.99
CA ALA A 2 -26.66 -3.74 -33.27
C ALA A 2 -25.26 -3.44 -32.70
N PRO A 3 -24.49 -4.46 -32.26
CA PRO A 3 -23.13 -4.26 -31.77
C PRO A 3 -22.25 -3.66 -32.87
N ARG A 4 -21.38 -2.71 -32.49
CA ARG A 4 -20.41 -2.13 -33.43
C ARG A 4 -19.37 -3.19 -33.75
N THR A 5 -19.03 -3.35 -35.03
CA THR A 5 -17.98 -4.26 -35.46
C THR A 5 -16.78 -3.45 -35.92
N ARG A 6 -15.58 -3.85 -35.49
CA ARG A 6 -14.32 -3.21 -35.85
C ARG A 6 -13.30 -4.26 -36.28
N THR A 7 -12.55 -3.96 -37.33
CA THR A 7 -11.41 -4.77 -37.76
C THR A 7 -10.11 -4.18 -37.22
N ILE A 8 -9.28 -5.01 -36.61
CA ILE A 8 -7.99 -4.65 -36.01
C ILE A 8 -6.91 -5.55 -36.60
N TYR A 9 -5.79 -4.94 -36.98
CA TYR A 9 -4.58 -5.66 -37.37
C TYR A 9 -3.67 -5.77 -36.16
N GLN A 10 -3.20 -6.98 -35.86
CA GLN A 10 -2.27 -7.18 -34.76
C GLN A 10 -0.91 -6.58 -35.11
N ASN A 11 -0.23 -6.02 -34.10
CA ASN A 11 1.08 -5.41 -34.24
C ASN A 11 2.04 -5.87 -33.13
N LEU A 12 1.80 -7.06 -32.57
CA LEU A 12 2.52 -7.60 -31.43
C LEU A 12 3.58 -8.62 -31.84
N ILE A 13 3.27 -9.42 -32.86
CA ILE A 13 4.09 -10.52 -33.37
C ILE A 13 4.36 -10.26 -34.84
N ASP A 14 5.59 -10.46 -35.31
CA ASP A 14 5.97 -10.28 -36.71
C ASP A 14 5.67 -11.56 -37.50
N ASP A 15 4.37 -11.80 -37.74
CA ASP A 15 3.87 -12.95 -38.50
C ASP A 15 2.55 -12.59 -39.19
N ASP A 16 2.19 -13.36 -40.22
CA ASP A 16 1.01 -13.11 -41.04
C ASP A 16 -0.25 -13.70 -40.39
N TYR A 17 -1.02 -12.83 -39.74
CA TYR A 17 -2.28 -13.17 -39.11
C TYR A 17 -3.45 -12.47 -39.80
N ASP A 18 -4.53 -13.23 -39.97
CA ASP A 18 -5.81 -12.68 -40.44
C ASP A 18 -6.29 -11.52 -39.55
N PRO A 19 -6.98 -10.52 -40.13
CA PRO A 19 -7.50 -9.38 -39.37
C PRO A 19 -8.46 -9.82 -38.26
N ILE A 20 -8.28 -9.25 -37.08
CA ILE A 20 -9.12 -9.50 -35.91
C ILE A 20 -10.44 -8.75 -36.07
N VAL A 21 -11.56 -9.44 -35.94
CA VAL A 21 -12.91 -8.87 -35.98
C VAL A 21 -13.47 -8.79 -34.55
N VAL A 22 -13.71 -7.56 -34.09
CA VAL A 22 -14.18 -7.27 -32.74
C VAL A 22 -15.62 -6.80 -32.77
N GLN A 23 -16.50 -7.48 -32.05
CA GLN A 23 -17.84 -7.00 -31.72
C GLN A 23 -17.79 -6.26 -30.38
N GLU A 24 -17.96 -4.95 -30.44
CA GLU A 24 -17.75 -4.05 -29.32
C GLU A 24 -19.01 -3.88 -28.45
N ASP A 25 -18.79 -3.78 -27.14
CA ASP A 25 -19.76 -3.35 -26.12
C ASP A 25 -21.12 -4.09 -26.15
N ILE A 26 -21.06 -5.42 -26.26
CA ILE A 26 -22.24 -6.27 -26.08
C ILE A 26 -22.64 -6.23 -24.61
N LEU A 27 -23.76 -5.58 -24.32
CA LEU A 27 -24.34 -5.58 -22.98
C LEU A 27 -24.65 -7.01 -22.54
N GLU A 28 -24.24 -7.38 -21.33
CA GLU A 28 -24.47 -8.73 -20.78
C GLU A 28 -25.94 -9.18 -20.87
N SER A 29 -26.89 -8.26 -20.74
CA SER A 29 -28.33 -8.55 -20.80
C SER A 29 -28.83 -8.94 -22.19
N LYS A 30 -27.97 -8.83 -23.21
CA LYS A 30 -28.25 -9.20 -24.60
C LYS A 30 -27.55 -10.50 -25.01
N LEU A 31 -26.79 -11.12 -24.12
CA LEU A 31 -26.12 -12.38 -24.41
C LEU A 31 -27.15 -13.49 -24.62
N THR A 32 -26.95 -14.25 -25.69
CA THR A 32 -27.70 -15.46 -26.04
C THR A 32 -26.72 -16.61 -26.25
N LYS A 33 -27.21 -17.86 -26.25
CA LYS A 33 -26.35 -19.01 -26.58
C LYS A 33 -25.75 -18.90 -27.99
N GLU A 34 -26.57 -18.45 -28.94
CA GLU A 34 -26.15 -18.18 -30.32
C GLU A 34 -24.95 -17.23 -30.41
N THR A 35 -24.82 -16.29 -29.46
CA THR A 35 -23.67 -15.36 -29.37
C THR A 35 -22.35 -16.12 -29.25
N PHE A 36 -22.35 -17.26 -28.54
CA PHE A 36 -21.16 -18.07 -28.29
C PHE A 36 -21.07 -19.28 -29.22
N ASP A 37 -22.20 -19.79 -29.71
CA ASP A 37 -22.20 -20.86 -30.71
C ASP A 37 -21.36 -20.45 -31.93
N ASP A 38 -21.59 -19.25 -32.48
CA ASP A 38 -20.83 -18.72 -33.62
C ASP A 38 -19.33 -18.47 -33.33
N LEU A 39 -18.99 -18.31 -32.05
CA LEU A 39 -17.62 -18.06 -31.59
C LEU A 39 -16.85 -19.37 -31.37
N LEU A 40 -17.52 -20.39 -30.82
CA LEU A 40 -16.90 -21.65 -30.37
C LEU A 40 -17.06 -22.82 -31.37
N LYS A 41 -17.86 -22.65 -32.42
CA LYS A 41 -18.10 -23.67 -33.44
C LYS A 41 -16.81 -24.09 -34.15
N ASP A 42 -16.72 -25.39 -34.49
CA ASP A 42 -15.64 -25.97 -35.30
C ASP A 42 -14.22 -25.80 -34.71
N LEU A 43 -14.12 -25.73 -33.37
CA LEU A 43 -12.85 -25.73 -32.65
C LEU A 43 -12.53 -27.12 -32.08
N PRO A 44 -11.25 -27.54 -32.14
CA PRO A 44 -10.81 -28.76 -31.47
C PRO A 44 -10.99 -28.62 -29.95
N THR A 45 -11.24 -29.76 -29.30
CA THR A 45 -11.30 -29.86 -27.83
C THR A 45 -9.94 -30.34 -27.30
N PRO A 46 -9.36 -29.69 -26.28
CA PRO A 46 -9.87 -28.54 -25.54
C PRO A 46 -9.84 -27.22 -26.34
N ARG A 47 -10.87 -26.40 -26.19
CA ARG A 47 -11.01 -25.10 -26.86
C ARG A 47 -10.24 -24.04 -26.08
N PHE A 48 -9.22 -23.45 -26.69
CA PHE A 48 -8.50 -22.31 -26.10
C PHE A 48 -9.24 -21.01 -26.32
N VAL A 49 -9.57 -20.32 -25.23
CA VAL A 49 -10.27 -19.03 -25.22
C VAL A 49 -9.43 -18.01 -24.49
N GLY A 50 -9.08 -16.91 -25.15
CA GLY A 50 -8.34 -15.81 -24.54
C GLY A 50 -9.28 -14.83 -23.83
N LEU A 51 -8.89 -14.37 -22.65
CA LEU A 51 -9.64 -13.41 -21.85
C LEU A 51 -8.80 -12.18 -21.54
N ALA A 52 -9.43 -11.01 -21.56
CA ALA A 52 -8.83 -9.79 -21.05
C ALA A 52 -9.87 -8.91 -20.32
N PRO A 53 -9.61 -8.48 -19.07
CA PRO A 53 -10.50 -7.59 -18.32
C PRO A 53 -10.25 -6.12 -18.60
N ILE A 54 -11.29 -5.31 -18.37
CA ILE A 54 -11.15 -3.86 -18.20
C ILE A 54 -11.79 -3.40 -16.92
N TYR A 55 -11.07 -2.51 -16.24
CA TYR A 55 -11.48 -1.91 -15.00
C TYR A 55 -11.84 -0.42 -15.18
N THR A 56 -12.66 0.10 -14.28
CA THR A 56 -12.78 1.56 -14.09
C THR A 56 -11.51 2.14 -13.47
N ASP A 57 -11.40 3.46 -13.41
CA ASP A 57 -10.33 4.13 -12.66
C ASP A 57 -10.33 3.75 -11.17
N SER A 58 -11.47 3.34 -10.63
CA SER A 58 -11.58 2.80 -9.26
C SER A 58 -11.32 1.30 -9.16
N GLY A 59 -10.79 0.69 -10.23
CA GLY A 59 -10.42 -0.70 -10.32
C GLY A 59 -11.58 -1.69 -10.41
N THR A 60 -12.84 -1.29 -10.70
CA THR A 60 -14.00 -2.22 -10.78
C THR A 60 -14.11 -2.84 -12.17
N LEU A 61 -14.30 -4.16 -12.27
CA LEU A 61 -14.43 -4.86 -13.55
C LEU A 61 -15.71 -4.43 -14.27
N THR A 62 -15.56 -3.89 -15.48
CA THR A 62 -16.69 -3.39 -16.29
C THR A 62 -16.83 -4.09 -17.62
N ARG A 63 -15.74 -4.62 -18.17
CA ARG A 63 -15.78 -5.36 -19.44
C ARG A 63 -14.88 -6.57 -19.39
N LEU A 64 -15.23 -7.54 -20.22
CA LEU A 64 -14.44 -8.73 -20.50
C LEU A 64 -14.40 -8.95 -22.01
N ALA A 65 -13.21 -8.93 -22.59
CA ALA A 65 -13.01 -9.46 -23.94
C ALA A 65 -12.87 -10.97 -23.89
N VAL A 66 -13.55 -11.65 -24.80
CA VAL A 66 -13.47 -13.09 -25.04
C VAL A 66 -13.02 -13.28 -26.49
N ALA A 67 -11.84 -13.85 -26.67
CA ALA A 67 -11.19 -14.02 -27.98
C ALA A 67 -11.09 -15.50 -28.35
N VAL A 68 -11.38 -15.78 -29.61
CA VAL A 68 -11.27 -17.11 -30.23
C VAL A 68 -10.86 -16.95 -31.69
N ARG A 69 -9.67 -17.46 -32.04
CA ARG A 69 -9.01 -17.19 -33.33
C ARG A 69 -9.00 -15.67 -33.58
N THR A 70 -9.54 -15.21 -34.70
CA THR A 70 -9.64 -13.78 -35.05
C THR A 70 -10.93 -13.11 -34.59
N LYS A 71 -11.87 -13.83 -33.95
CA LYS A 71 -13.13 -13.25 -33.49
C LYS A 71 -13.05 -12.87 -32.02
N ILE A 72 -13.48 -11.66 -31.68
CA ILE A 72 -13.51 -11.17 -30.31
C ILE A 72 -14.86 -10.55 -30.01
N ILE A 73 -15.42 -10.88 -28.85
CA ILE A 73 -16.58 -10.20 -28.30
C ILE A 73 -16.17 -9.44 -27.04
N VAL A 74 -16.57 -8.18 -26.95
CA VAL A 74 -16.35 -7.35 -25.75
C VAL A 74 -17.67 -7.24 -25.00
N ILE A 75 -17.73 -7.91 -23.85
CA ILE A 75 -18.92 -7.98 -23.01
C ILE A 75 -18.86 -6.83 -22.00
N GLN A 76 -19.93 -6.04 -21.92
CA GLN A 76 -20.08 -4.97 -20.94
C GLN A 76 -21.01 -5.41 -19.80
N PHE A 77 -20.49 -5.35 -18.57
CA PHE A 77 -21.22 -5.63 -17.35
C PHE A 77 -21.99 -4.38 -16.86
N HIS A 78 -23.19 -4.60 -16.31
CA HIS A 78 -23.88 -3.56 -15.54
C HIS A 78 -23.25 -3.40 -14.15
N ALA A 79 -23.49 -2.24 -13.54
CA ALA A 79 -23.26 -2.06 -12.11
C ALA A 79 -24.07 -3.09 -11.30
N LYS A 80 -23.51 -3.56 -10.17
CA LYS A 80 -24.12 -4.56 -9.28
C LYS A 80 -25.59 -4.25 -8.98
N GLY A 81 -26.43 -5.29 -9.01
CA GLY A 81 -27.84 -5.22 -8.61
C GLY A 81 -28.85 -4.91 -9.71
N LYS A 82 -28.54 -5.12 -11.00
CA LYS A 82 -29.49 -4.91 -12.11
C LYS A 82 -30.17 -6.21 -12.56
N GLY A 83 -31.44 -6.07 -12.98
CA GLY A 83 -32.50 -7.10 -13.06
C GLY A 83 -32.27 -8.37 -13.89
N ALA A 84 -33.30 -9.22 -13.94
CA ALA A 84 -33.25 -10.63 -14.36
C ALA A 84 -32.52 -10.92 -15.70
N ALA A 85 -32.60 -10.02 -16.68
CA ALA A 85 -31.92 -10.19 -17.96
C ALA A 85 -30.38 -10.17 -17.85
N ALA A 86 -29.82 -9.34 -16.95
CA ALA A 86 -28.38 -9.30 -16.72
C ALA A 86 -27.90 -10.60 -16.04
N TYR A 87 -28.65 -11.10 -15.06
CA TYR A 87 -28.37 -12.39 -14.41
C TYR A 87 -28.36 -13.55 -15.43
N LYS A 88 -29.40 -13.63 -16.27
CA LYS A 88 -29.48 -14.63 -17.34
C LYS A 88 -28.30 -14.55 -18.31
N GLY A 89 -27.89 -13.34 -18.69
CA GLY A 89 -26.72 -13.13 -19.54
C GLY A 89 -25.41 -13.63 -18.92
N ARG A 90 -25.21 -13.38 -17.62
CA ARG A 90 -24.05 -13.90 -16.88
C ARG A 90 -24.06 -15.41 -16.77
N GLU A 91 -25.24 -16.01 -16.56
CA GLU A 91 -25.41 -17.46 -16.54
C GLU A 91 -25.00 -18.08 -17.88
N ILE A 92 -25.40 -17.48 -19.00
CA ILE A 92 -24.98 -17.92 -20.35
C ILE A 92 -23.47 -17.78 -20.54
N LEU A 93 -22.88 -16.62 -20.22
CA LEU A 93 -21.42 -16.44 -20.27
C LEU A 93 -20.70 -17.49 -19.41
N SER A 94 -21.25 -17.78 -18.23
CA SER A 94 -20.73 -18.78 -17.32
C SER A 94 -20.80 -20.18 -17.92
N SER A 95 -21.95 -20.60 -18.44
CA SER A 95 -22.15 -21.96 -18.96
C SER A 95 -21.40 -22.23 -20.25
N GLU A 96 -21.42 -21.27 -21.18
CA GLU A 96 -20.88 -21.46 -22.53
C GLU A 96 -19.35 -21.27 -22.57
N VAL A 97 -18.80 -20.40 -21.73
CA VAL A 97 -17.36 -20.05 -21.73
C VAL A 97 -16.69 -20.31 -20.38
N LEU A 98 -17.06 -19.57 -19.34
CA LEU A 98 -16.20 -19.44 -18.13
C LEU A 98 -16.18 -20.68 -17.23
N CYS A 99 -17.19 -21.55 -17.33
CA CYS A 99 -17.30 -22.80 -16.58
C CYS A 99 -17.44 -24.03 -17.49
N ASN A 100 -17.28 -23.85 -18.80
CA ASN A 100 -17.41 -24.92 -19.77
C ASN A 100 -16.23 -25.90 -19.61
N PRO A 101 -16.47 -27.21 -19.37
CA PRO A 101 -15.40 -28.18 -19.14
C PRO A 101 -14.50 -28.38 -20.37
N ASP A 102 -15.01 -28.12 -21.58
CA ASP A 102 -14.28 -28.28 -22.84
C ASP A 102 -13.44 -27.04 -23.19
N VAL A 103 -13.52 -25.98 -22.38
CA VAL A 103 -12.82 -24.71 -22.60
C VAL A 103 -11.65 -24.58 -21.62
N LEU A 104 -10.49 -24.19 -22.15
CA LEU A 104 -9.33 -23.70 -21.39
C LEU A 104 -9.26 -22.18 -21.54
N LEU A 105 -9.36 -21.47 -20.42
CA LEU A 105 -9.35 -20.01 -20.41
C LEU A 105 -7.91 -19.52 -20.22
N LEU A 106 -7.40 -18.73 -21.16
CA LEU A 106 -6.07 -18.15 -21.10
C LEU A 106 -6.17 -16.66 -20.80
N ALA A 107 -5.56 -16.21 -19.70
CA ALA A 107 -5.54 -14.79 -19.36
C ALA A 107 -4.20 -14.37 -18.75
N PHE A 108 -3.84 -13.12 -18.97
CA PHE A 108 -2.78 -12.45 -18.20
C PHE A 108 -3.36 -12.02 -16.85
N SER A 109 -2.61 -12.27 -15.77
CA SER A 109 -3.01 -11.99 -14.38
C SER A 109 -4.35 -12.63 -14.04
N CYS A 110 -4.46 -13.92 -14.37
CA CYS A 110 -5.71 -14.68 -14.28
C CYS A 110 -6.22 -14.80 -12.83
N ASP A 111 -5.31 -14.81 -11.86
CA ASP A 111 -5.63 -14.67 -10.42
C ASP A 111 -6.46 -13.41 -10.13
N LYS A 112 -6.02 -12.25 -10.63
CA LYS A 112 -6.72 -10.97 -10.46
C LYS A 112 -8.07 -10.98 -11.19
N LEU A 113 -8.12 -11.57 -12.39
CA LEU A 113 -9.35 -11.71 -13.16
C LEU A 113 -10.37 -12.60 -12.45
N ALA A 114 -9.97 -13.77 -11.97
CA ALA A 114 -10.84 -14.72 -11.27
C ALA A 114 -11.45 -14.10 -10.00
N ILE A 115 -10.63 -13.42 -9.19
CA ILE A 115 -11.09 -12.71 -8.00
C ILE A 115 -12.02 -11.54 -8.38
N ALA A 116 -11.73 -10.81 -9.45
CA ALA A 116 -12.58 -9.71 -9.90
C ALA A 116 -13.93 -10.19 -10.46
N LEU A 117 -13.96 -11.30 -11.20
CA LEU A 117 -15.21 -11.91 -11.69
C LEU A 117 -16.10 -12.34 -10.53
N TYR A 118 -15.54 -12.97 -9.51
CA TYR A 118 -16.28 -13.36 -8.31
C TYR A 118 -16.78 -12.13 -7.56
N HIS A 119 -15.88 -11.23 -7.16
CA HIS A 119 -16.24 -10.09 -6.34
C HIS A 119 -17.17 -9.12 -7.06
N ASP A 120 -16.86 -8.71 -8.29
CA ASP A 120 -17.58 -7.63 -8.96
C ASP A 120 -18.84 -8.14 -9.67
N GLN A 121 -18.78 -9.35 -10.23
CA GLN A 121 -19.85 -9.87 -11.10
C GLN A 121 -20.59 -11.09 -10.54
N ASN A 122 -20.15 -11.66 -9.41
CA ASN A 122 -20.67 -12.91 -8.85
C ASN A 122 -20.55 -14.10 -9.82
N ILE A 123 -19.44 -14.14 -10.57
CA ILE A 123 -19.14 -15.18 -11.56
C ILE A 123 -17.96 -16.00 -11.07
N ARG A 124 -18.11 -17.33 -11.10
CA ARG A 124 -17.04 -18.29 -10.85
C ARG A 124 -16.42 -18.73 -12.19
N VAL A 125 -15.19 -19.22 -12.14
CA VAL A 125 -14.44 -19.72 -13.30
C VAL A 125 -13.91 -21.13 -13.06
N ARG A 126 -13.84 -21.93 -14.13
CA ARG A 126 -13.16 -23.22 -14.22
C ARG A 126 -12.09 -23.20 -15.30
N ASN A 127 -11.12 -24.10 -15.19
CA ASN A 127 -10.12 -24.34 -16.24
C ASN A 127 -9.34 -23.09 -16.68
N ALA A 128 -9.15 -22.11 -15.78
CA ALA A 128 -8.46 -20.88 -16.12
C ALA A 128 -6.96 -21.00 -15.88
N ILE A 129 -6.16 -20.49 -16.81
CA ILE A 129 -4.71 -20.60 -16.82
C ILE A 129 -4.11 -19.19 -16.84
N ASP A 130 -3.25 -18.93 -15.86
CA ASP A 130 -2.42 -17.73 -15.84
C ASP A 130 -1.26 -17.87 -16.84
N VAL A 131 -1.39 -17.20 -17.98
CA VAL A 131 -0.41 -17.25 -19.08
C VAL A 131 0.99 -16.88 -18.59
N GLN A 132 1.07 -15.85 -17.76
CA GLN A 132 2.31 -15.34 -17.17
C GLN A 132 3.07 -16.43 -16.39
N SER A 133 2.36 -17.18 -15.54
CA SER A 133 2.95 -18.23 -14.70
C SER A 133 3.25 -19.51 -15.47
N ALA A 134 2.49 -19.81 -16.52
CA ALA A 134 2.79 -20.95 -17.40
C ALA A 134 4.09 -20.71 -18.19
N CYS A 135 4.36 -19.48 -18.61
CA CYS A 135 5.48 -19.17 -19.52
C CYS A 135 6.74 -18.66 -18.81
N SER A 136 6.61 -17.83 -17.76
CA SER A 136 7.76 -17.07 -17.21
C SER A 136 7.75 -17.01 -15.68
N LYS A 137 8.95 -17.04 -15.07
CA LYS A 137 9.08 -16.95 -13.59
C LYS A 137 8.76 -15.56 -13.02
N GLY A 138 8.90 -14.50 -13.82
CA GLY A 138 8.71 -13.11 -13.37
C GLY A 138 7.28 -12.57 -13.51
N ARG A 139 6.36 -13.39 -14.05
CA ARG A 139 4.98 -12.99 -14.39
C ARG A 139 4.91 -11.62 -15.08
N GLN A 140 5.69 -11.42 -16.14
CA GLN A 140 5.61 -10.20 -16.97
C GLN A 140 5.00 -10.57 -18.33
N PRO A 141 4.00 -9.82 -18.85
CA PRO A 141 3.37 -10.15 -20.14
C PRO A 141 4.37 -10.25 -21.28
N LEU A 142 5.30 -9.29 -21.40
CA LEU A 142 6.36 -9.30 -22.41
C LEU A 142 7.24 -10.56 -22.30
N ALA A 143 7.66 -10.93 -21.09
CA ALA A 143 8.50 -12.11 -20.89
C ALA A 143 7.75 -13.41 -21.20
N ALA A 144 6.44 -13.47 -20.92
CA ALA A 144 5.60 -14.62 -21.22
C ALA A 144 5.40 -14.80 -22.73
N ILE A 145 5.13 -13.70 -23.45
CA ILE A 145 4.99 -13.72 -24.92
C ILE A 145 6.32 -14.07 -25.58
N ALA A 146 7.43 -13.44 -25.15
CA ALA A 146 8.76 -13.77 -25.65
C ALA A 146 9.14 -15.24 -25.43
N PHE A 147 8.82 -15.77 -24.24
CA PHE A 147 9.05 -17.19 -23.95
C PHE A 147 8.26 -18.11 -24.88
N ALA A 148 6.99 -17.80 -25.12
CA ALA A 148 6.12 -18.60 -25.96
C ALA A 148 6.51 -18.53 -27.44
N ALA A 149 6.93 -17.34 -27.91
CA ALA A 149 7.39 -17.11 -29.27
C ALA A 149 8.72 -17.80 -29.59
N GLY A 150 9.59 -17.97 -28.59
CA GLY A 150 10.94 -18.51 -28.78
C GLY A 150 11.86 -17.54 -29.53
N ASP A 151 12.96 -18.05 -30.06
CA ASP A 151 13.95 -17.24 -30.80
C ASP A 151 13.59 -17.07 -32.29
N ASP A 152 12.70 -17.93 -32.81
CA ASP A 152 12.37 -18.00 -34.24
C ASP A 152 11.31 -16.97 -34.67
N ILE A 153 10.50 -16.48 -33.72
CA ILE A 153 9.39 -15.56 -33.98
C ILE A 153 9.75 -14.18 -33.43
N THR A 154 9.80 -13.18 -34.31
CA THR A 154 10.09 -11.80 -33.92
C THR A 154 8.87 -11.19 -33.22
N ILE A 155 9.10 -10.51 -32.09
CA ILE A 155 8.06 -9.83 -31.31
C ILE A 155 8.33 -8.32 -31.22
N MET A 156 7.26 -7.53 -31.22
CA MET A 156 7.31 -6.07 -31.15
C MET A 156 7.23 -5.63 -29.68
N LYS A 157 8.39 -5.55 -29.02
CA LYS A 157 8.50 -5.35 -27.56
C LYS A 157 7.79 -4.09 -27.07
N GLU A 158 7.97 -2.97 -27.78
CA GLU A 158 7.38 -1.67 -27.45
C GLU A 158 5.85 -1.72 -27.56
N ASN A 159 5.32 -2.38 -28.60
CA ASN A 159 3.89 -2.52 -28.80
C ASN A 159 3.27 -3.42 -27.73
N ILE A 160 3.96 -4.50 -27.34
CA ILE A 160 3.54 -5.35 -26.23
C ILE A 160 3.51 -4.57 -24.93
N GLN A 161 4.56 -3.80 -24.59
CA GLN A 161 4.58 -2.98 -23.38
C GLN A 161 3.40 -1.99 -23.38
N ALA A 162 3.23 -1.21 -24.45
CA ALA A 162 2.12 -0.27 -24.62
C ALA A 162 0.74 -0.94 -24.50
N THR A 163 0.64 -2.21 -24.93
CA THR A 163 -0.61 -2.97 -24.86
C THR A 163 -0.96 -3.37 -23.43
N PHE A 164 0.02 -3.63 -22.56
CA PHE A 164 -0.20 -4.04 -21.17
C PHE A 164 0.01 -2.93 -20.13
N GLU A 165 0.33 -1.70 -20.56
CA GLU A 165 0.55 -0.53 -19.70
C GLU A 165 -0.69 -0.05 -18.94
N SER A 166 -1.89 -0.18 -19.51
CA SER A 166 -3.14 0.23 -18.85
C SER A 166 -4.25 -0.78 -19.00
N SER A 167 -4.90 -1.07 -17.87
CA SER A 167 -6.12 -1.87 -17.81
C SER A 167 -7.37 -1.02 -17.50
N THR A 168 -7.28 0.32 -17.58
CA THR A 168 -8.43 1.23 -17.45
C THR A 168 -9.13 1.48 -18.78
N TRP A 169 -10.46 1.61 -18.75
CA TRP A 169 -11.25 1.86 -19.95
C TRP A 169 -10.96 3.23 -20.56
N ASP A 170 -10.55 3.24 -21.82
CA ASP A 170 -10.59 4.40 -22.71
C ASP A 170 -11.33 3.95 -23.98
N SER A 171 -12.39 4.66 -24.36
CA SER A 171 -13.19 4.32 -25.56
C SER A 171 -12.37 4.36 -26.85
N LYS A 172 -11.18 4.96 -26.83
CA LYS A 172 -10.21 4.94 -27.93
C LYS A 172 -9.32 3.68 -27.94
N ARG A 173 -9.32 2.86 -26.88
CA ARG A 173 -8.41 1.72 -26.66
C ARG A 173 -9.06 0.34 -26.74
N VAL A 174 -10.21 0.20 -27.42
CA VAL A 174 -10.82 -1.12 -27.66
C VAL A 174 -9.84 -2.09 -28.36
N SER A 175 -8.96 -1.56 -29.21
CA SER A 175 -7.88 -2.32 -29.85
C SER A 175 -6.92 -2.95 -28.84
N THR A 176 -6.52 -2.23 -27.80
CA THR A 176 -5.60 -2.76 -26.77
C THR A 176 -6.21 -3.95 -26.05
N LEU A 177 -7.47 -3.85 -25.66
CA LEU A 177 -8.19 -4.94 -25.01
C LEU A 177 -8.32 -6.18 -25.90
N ALA A 178 -8.72 -5.96 -27.14
CA ALA A 178 -8.83 -6.99 -28.15
C ALA A 178 -7.48 -7.71 -28.34
N LEU A 179 -6.39 -6.96 -28.45
CA LEU A 179 -5.05 -7.51 -28.60
C LEU A 179 -4.58 -8.30 -27.38
N GLN A 180 -4.92 -7.89 -26.15
CA GLN A 180 -4.61 -8.66 -24.94
C GLN A 180 -5.33 -10.02 -24.92
N ALA A 181 -6.62 -10.05 -25.23
CA ALA A 181 -7.38 -11.29 -25.27
C ALA A 181 -6.92 -12.18 -26.43
N TRP A 182 -6.70 -11.59 -27.60
CA TRP A 182 -6.21 -12.29 -28.79
C TRP A 182 -4.84 -12.93 -28.55
N VAL A 183 -3.87 -12.16 -28.03
CA VAL A 183 -2.53 -12.69 -27.82
C VAL A 183 -2.55 -13.84 -26.81
N ALA A 184 -3.36 -13.74 -25.74
CA ALA A 184 -3.55 -14.86 -24.81
C ALA A 184 -4.09 -16.12 -25.50
N GLN A 185 -5.02 -15.96 -26.44
CA GLN A 185 -5.60 -17.06 -27.22
C GLN A 185 -4.64 -17.62 -28.27
N CYS A 186 -3.74 -16.82 -28.82
CA CYS A 186 -2.86 -17.23 -29.91
C CYS A 186 -1.66 -18.04 -29.40
N LEU A 187 -1.17 -17.82 -28.17
CA LEU A 187 0.04 -18.48 -27.66
C LEU A 187 0.08 -20.02 -27.79
N PRO A 188 -1.02 -20.78 -27.59
CA PRO A 188 -1.02 -22.22 -27.79
C PRO A 188 -0.63 -22.66 -29.21
N SER A 189 -0.78 -21.80 -30.23
CA SER A 189 -0.40 -22.14 -31.61
C SER A 189 1.11 -22.17 -31.83
N PHE A 190 1.90 -21.64 -30.90
CA PHE A 190 3.35 -21.70 -30.97
C PHE A 190 3.89 -23.09 -30.62
N PRO A 191 5.07 -23.47 -31.17
CA PRO A 191 5.65 -24.79 -30.94
C PRO A 191 5.75 -25.15 -29.45
N ALA A 192 5.29 -26.35 -29.09
CA ALA A 192 5.28 -26.90 -27.72
C ALA A 192 4.43 -26.13 -26.68
N MET A 193 3.73 -25.05 -27.06
CA MET A 193 2.93 -24.26 -26.13
C MET A 193 1.57 -24.88 -25.83
N GLU A 194 0.95 -25.56 -26.80
CA GLU A 194 -0.30 -26.30 -26.58
C GLU A 194 -0.16 -27.31 -25.43
N ASP A 195 0.78 -28.25 -25.52
CA ASP A 195 1.05 -29.25 -24.48
C ASP A 195 1.34 -28.60 -23.13
N ARG A 196 2.11 -27.51 -23.15
CA ARG A 196 2.46 -26.76 -21.95
C ARG A 196 1.24 -26.15 -21.26
N PHE A 197 0.32 -25.53 -22.01
CA PHE A 197 -0.91 -24.97 -21.45
C PHE A 197 -1.89 -26.07 -21.01
N GLN A 198 -1.96 -27.20 -21.73
CA GLN A 198 -2.77 -28.34 -21.28
C GLN A 198 -2.26 -28.92 -19.95
N ALA A 199 -0.94 -28.97 -19.76
CA ALA A 199 -0.28 -29.41 -18.53
C ALA A 199 -0.21 -28.34 -17.43
N ALA A 200 -0.57 -27.09 -17.73
CA ALA A 200 -0.52 -26.01 -16.76
C ALA A 200 -1.53 -26.21 -15.63
N LYS A 201 -1.17 -25.76 -14.43
CA LYS A 201 -2.11 -25.72 -13.30
C LYS A 201 -3.27 -24.78 -13.62
N ARG A 202 -4.46 -25.19 -13.18
CA ARG A 202 -5.72 -24.51 -13.46
C ARG A 202 -6.21 -23.82 -12.20
N ILE A 203 -6.71 -22.61 -12.36
CA ILE A 203 -7.55 -21.93 -11.40
C ILE A 203 -8.97 -22.48 -11.59
N ASP A 204 -9.44 -23.20 -10.59
CA ASP A 204 -10.84 -23.60 -10.48
C ASP A 204 -11.41 -23.03 -9.18
N THR A 205 -12.23 -21.99 -9.32
CA THR A 205 -12.85 -21.35 -8.15
C THR A 205 -13.90 -22.23 -7.49
N PHE A 206 -14.51 -23.21 -8.17
CA PHE A 206 -15.48 -24.14 -7.56
C PHE A 206 -14.83 -25.12 -6.58
N SER A 207 -13.51 -25.29 -6.65
CA SER A 207 -12.75 -26.03 -5.64
C SER A 207 -12.69 -25.31 -4.28
N LYS A 208 -13.22 -24.08 -4.21
CA LYS A 208 -13.24 -23.23 -3.01
C LYS A 208 -14.68 -22.90 -2.62
N THR A 209 -14.96 -22.96 -1.32
CA THR A 209 -16.24 -22.55 -0.73
C THR A 209 -16.49 -21.05 -0.94
N ASP A 210 -17.74 -20.59 -0.77
CA ASP A 210 -18.05 -19.16 -0.84
C ASP A 210 -17.33 -18.37 0.27
N ALA A 211 -17.17 -18.93 1.47
CA ALA A 211 -16.45 -18.28 2.56
C ALA A 211 -14.97 -18.08 2.21
N GLU A 212 -14.32 -19.08 1.61
CA GLU A 212 -12.94 -18.96 1.13
C GLU A 212 -12.82 -17.89 0.03
N MET A 213 -13.71 -17.90 -0.96
CA MET A 213 -13.69 -16.92 -2.05
C MET A 213 -13.93 -15.48 -1.58
N GLN A 214 -14.83 -15.29 -0.60
CA GLN A 214 -15.04 -13.98 0.06
C GLN A 214 -13.78 -13.52 0.78
N THR A 215 -13.09 -14.44 1.46
CA THR A 215 -11.82 -14.12 2.13
C THR A 215 -10.74 -13.75 1.13
N TYR A 216 -10.55 -14.52 0.06
CA TYR A 216 -9.51 -14.25 -0.96
C TYR A 216 -9.74 -12.88 -1.61
N THR A 217 -11.00 -12.54 -1.81
CA THR A 217 -11.42 -11.23 -2.27
C THR A 217 -11.04 -10.12 -1.30
N GLN A 218 -11.30 -10.28 -0.01
CA GLN A 218 -10.91 -9.32 1.01
C GLN A 218 -9.38 -9.10 1.04
N LEU A 219 -8.60 -10.15 0.79
CA LEU A 219 -7.14 -10.13 0.87
C LEU A 219 -6.47 -9.51 -0.36
N ALA A 220 -7.02 -9.69 -1.56
CA ALA A 220 -6.38 -9.27 -2.80
C ALA A 220 -7.05 -8.06 -3.47
N ARG A 221 -8.37 -7.89 -3.31
CA ARG A 221 -9.13 -6.96 -4.17
C ARG A 221 -8.90 -5.50 -3.83
N GLY A 222 -8.82 -5.13 -2.56
CA GLY A 222 -8.63 -3.75 -2.12
C GLY A 222 -7.33 -3.16 -2.68
N GLU A 223 -6.23 -3.89 -2.50
CA GLU A 223 -4.90 -3.54 -3.00
C GLU A 223 -4.87 -3.44 -4.53
N HIS A 224 -5.51 -4.41 -5.21
CA HIS A 224 -5.62 -4.35 -6.67
C HIS A 224 -6.35 -3.08 -7.13
N ARG A 225 -7.37 -2.61 -6.40
CA ARG A 225 -8.10 -1.36 -6.73
C ARG A 225 -7.28 -0.12 -6.44
N LEU A 226 -6.47 -0.11 -5.38
CA LEU A 226 -5.58 1.01 -5.09
C LEU A 226 -4.53 1.26 -6.16
N ALA A 227 -4.02 0.19 -6.77
CA ALA A 227 -3.10 0.32 -7.90
C ALA A 227 -3.71 1.14 -9.07
N PHE A 228 -5.05 1.18 -9.19
CA PHE A 228 -5.73 2.02 -10.18
C PHE A 228 -5.91 3.48 -9.76
N ASN A 229 -5.94 3.76 -8.45
CA ASN A 229 -6.04 5.12 -7.92
C ASN A 229 -4.68 5.81 -7.82
N ALA A 230 -3.57 5.05 -7.93
CA ALA A 230 -2.23 5.63 -7.96
C ALA A 230 -2.10 6.67 -9.10
N PRO A 231 -1.54 7.86 -8.81
CA PRO A 231 -1.42 8.92 -9.79
C PRO A 231 -0.58 8.44 -10.97
N SER A 232 -1.07 8.67 -12.18
CA SER A 232 -0.37 8.34 -13.44
C SER A 232 0.68 9.38 -13.82
N SER A 233 0.79 10.46 -13.05
CA SER A 233 1.70 11.57 -13.28
C SER A 233 2.12 12.17 -11.95
N ILE A 234 3.42 12.27 -11.72
CA ILE A 234 4.01 12.82 -10.49
C ILE A 234 4.97 13.92 -10.88
N LYS A 235 4.74 15.15 -10.38
CA LYS A 235 5.70 16.24 -10.50
C LYS A 235 6.87 15.97 -9.54
N ASN A 236 8.08 15.89 -10.07
CA ASN A 236 9.28 15.64 -9.28
C ASN A 236 9.87 16.96 -8.77
N ASP A 237 10.29 16.98 -7.51
CA ASP A 237 11.04 18.08 -6.92
C ASP A 237 12.54 17.83 -7.07
N TYR A 238 13.26 18.76 -7.69
CA TYR A 238 14.66 18.56 -8.03
C TYR A 238 15.47 19.87 -8.07
N THR A 239 16.79 19.71 -7.93
CA THR A 239 17.80 20.72 -8.22
C THR A 239 18.69 20.23 -9.36
N PHE A 240 18.87 21.04 -10.41
CA PHE A 240 19.76 20.70 -11.51
C PHE A 240 21.24 20.72 -11.06
N GLN A 241 22.04 19.74 -11.48
CA GLN A 241 23.47 19.68 -11.16
C GLN A 241 24.36 19.85 -12.38
N SER A 242 24.17 19.01 -13.40
CA SER A 242 25.06 19.02 -14.58
C SER A 242 24.40 18.37 -15.80
N ALA A 243 24.90 18.67 -16.99
CA ALA A 243 24.53 18.01 -18.24
C ALA A 243 25.76 17.48 -18.98
N ASP A 244 25.60 16.34 -19.66
CA ASP A 244 26.63 15.68 -20.47
C ASP A 244 26.13 15.54 -21.91
N SER A 245 26.82 16.21 -22.84
CA SER A 245 26.46 16.23 -24.26
C SER A 245 26.77 14.91 -24.97
N LYS A 246 27.81 14.18 -24.56
CA LYS A 246 28.20 12.91 -25.19
C LYS A 246 27.17 11.82 -24.92
N ASN A 247 26.68 11.79 -23.68
CA ASN A 247 25.72 10.78 -23.23
C ASN A 247 24.26 11.25 -23.31
N LYS A 248 24.01 12.49 -23.77
CA LYS A 248 22.68 13.11 -23.83
C LYS A 248 21.93 12.93 -22.50
N SER A 249 22.61 13.26 -21.41
CA SER A 249 22.12 12.98 -20.06
C SER A 249 22.22 14.21 -19.16
N ALA A 250 21.32 14.30 -18.19
CA ALA A 250 21.32 15.32 -17.14
C ALA A 250 21.41 14.65 -15.77
N THR A 251 22.17 15.23 -14.87
CA THR A 251 22.20 14.86 -13.45
C THR A 251 21.39 15.88 -12.67
N VAL A 252 20.44 15.38 -11.90
CA VAL A 252 19.60 16.17 -10.99
C VAL A 252 19.69 15.59 -9.59
N LYS A 253 19.51 16.44 -8.58
CA LYS A 253 19.37 16.04 -7.18
C LYS A 253 17.89 16.07 -6.83
N ALA A 254 17.32 14.94 -6.43
CA ALA A 254 15.96 14.86 -5.94
C ALA A 254 15.83 15.51 -4.55
N GLU A 255 14.81 16.35 -4.36
CA GLU A 255 14.63 17.09 -3.12
C GLU A 255 13.67 16.38 -2.13
N ARG A 256 12.70 15.61 -2.63
CA ARG A 256 11.69 14.92 -1.81
C ARG A 256 11.63 13.42 -2.08
N PHE A 257 11.54 12.64 -1.00
CA PHE A 257 11.53 11.17 -1.09
C PHE A 257 10.22 10.62 -1.66
N GLN A 258 9.08 11.24 -1.35
CA GLN A 258 7.76 10.79 -1.83
C GLN A 258 7.68 10.83 -3.36
N ASN A 259 8.18 11.92 -3.97
CA ASN A 259 8.16 12.15 -5.42
C ASN A 259 9.52 11.90 -6.06
N ARG A 260 10.32 11.00 -5.49
CA ARG A 260 11.66 10.68 -5.99
C ARG A 260 11.60 9.95 -7.32
N PHE A 261 12.67 10.10 -8.09
CA PHE A 261 12.87 9.34 -9.31
C PHE A 261 13.21 7.88 -8.98
N ARG A 262 12.61 6.95 -9.73
CA ARG A 262 12.93 5.52 -9.67
C ARG A 262 13.22 5.02 -11.07
N LYS A 263 14.17 4.10 -11.17
CA LYS A 263 14.35 3.34 -12.40
C LYS A 263 13.16 2.41 -12.56
N SER A 264 12.43 2.55 -13.67
CA SER A 264 11.31 1.68 -14.02
C SER A 264 11.28 1.52 -15.53
N ASP A 265 10.86 0.33 -15.98
CA ASP A 265 10.55 0.07 -17.39
C ASP A 265 9.12 0.53 -17.75
N THR A 266 8.35 1.00 -16.76
CA THR A 266 6.94 1.40 -16.90
C THR A 266 6.70 2.90 -16.72
N THR A 267 7.75 3.68 -16.46
CA THR A 267 7.64 5.13 -16.27
C THR A 267 8.60 5.88 -17.16
N ILE A 268 8.16 7.03 -17.66
CA ILE A 268 8.95 7.94 -18.49
C ILE A 268 9.04 9.29 -17.79
N GLN A 269 10.12 10.03 -18.02
CA GLN A 269 10.27 11.39 -17.52
C GLN A 269 9.98 12.38 -18.65
N ARG A 270 8.92 13.18 -18.49
CA ARG A 270 8.69 14.38 -19.29
C ARG A 270 9.48 15.53 -18.70
N ILE A 271 10.47 15.98 -19.45
CA ILE A 271 11.44 16.99 -19.04
C ILE A 271 11.13 18.26 -19.83
N ASN A 272 10.65 19.31 -19.14
CA ASN A 272 10.46 20.62 -19.74
C ASN A 272 11.81 21.33 -19.80
N VAL A 273 12.21 21.72 -21.02
CA VAL A 273 13.51 22.32 -21.29
C VAL A 273 13.30 23.68 -21.95
N HIS A 274 14.01 24.69 -21.46
CA HIS A 274 14.14 26.00 -22.08
C HIS A 274 15.54 26.13 -22.68
N ASP A 275 15.63 26.60 -23.92
CA ASP A 275 16.89 26.84 -24.61
C ASP A 275 17.12 28.36 -24.73
N PRO A 276 17.98 28.95 -23.86
CA PRO A 276 18.21 30.40 -23.85
C PRO A 276 18.76 30.94 -25.16
N SER A 277 19.44 30.12 -25.96
CA SER A 277 20.04 30.55 -27.24
C SER A 277 18.99 30.78 -28.33
N THR A 278 17.86 30.09 -28.25
CA THR A 278 16.76 30.18 -29.22
C THR A 278 15.50 30.83 -28.64
N GLY A 279 15.42 30.95 -27.31
CA GLY A 279 14.23 31.39 -26.59
C GLY A 279 13.09 30.37 -26.58
N LEU A 280 13.29 29.17 -27.14
CA LEU A 280 12.26 28.14 -27.27
C LEU A 280 12.16 27.27 -26.01
N SER A 281 10.93 26.87 -25.68
CA SER A 281 10.66 25.89 -24.64
C SER A 281 10.00 24.66 -25.27
N PHE A 282 10.49 23.47 -24.94
CA PHE A 282 9.99 22.20 -25.47
C PHE A 282 10.07 21.09 -24.42
N VAL A 283 9.40 19.96 -24.71
CA VAL A 283 9.38 18.80 -23.82
C VAL A 283 10.21 17.68 -24.42
N VAL A 284 11.06 17.09 -23.59
CA VAL A 284 11.90 15.94 -23.94
C VAL A 284 11.43 14.74 -23.13
N ASN A 285 11.27 13.60 -23.78
CA ASN A 285 11.07 12.33 -23.10
C ASN A 285 12.45 11.76 -22.72
N GLY A 286 12.60 11.39 -21.46
CA GLY A 286 13.79 10.75 -20.93
C GLY A 286 13.45 9.60 -19.98
N GLU A 287 14.50 8.93 -19.51
CA GLU A 287 14.44 7.77 -18.64
C GLU A 287 15.46 7.89 -17.50
N VAL A 288 15.13 7.31 -16.33
CA VAL A 288 16.08 7.20 -15.22
C VAL A 288 17.10 6.10 -15.51
N SER A 289 18.25 6.48 -16.05
CA SER A 289 19.37 5.56 -16.26
C SER A 289 19.99 5.09 -14.93
N ARG A 290 20.05 5.97 -13.93
CA ARG A 290 20.60 5.72 -12.60
C ARG A 290 19.91 6.58 -11.55
N ALA A 291 19.59 6.00 -10.40
CA ALA A 291 19.21 6.73 -9.20
C ALA A 291 19.97 6.15 -8.00
N ASN A 292 20.75 6.98 -7.31
CA ASN A 292 21.52 6.58 -6.14
C ASN A 292 21.34 7.61 -5.01
N GLY A 293 20.50 7.27 -4.03
CA GLY A 293 20.07 8.24 -3.01
C GLY A 293 19.31 9.39 -3.68
N ARG A 294 19.76 10.63 -3.46
CA ARG A 294 19.18 11.83 -4.08
C ARG A 294 19.76 12.13 -5.47
N GLU A 295 20.90 11.56 -5.85
CA GLU A 295 21.50 11.82 -7.14
C GLU A 295 20.86 10.95 -8.23
N VAL A 296 20.38 11.59 -9.29
CA VAL A 296 19.62 10.94 -10.36
C VAL A 296 20.18 11.35 -11.71
N LYS A 297 20.47 10.37 -12.56
CA LYS A 297 20.91 10.56 -13.93
C LYS A 297 19.78 10.23 -14.89
N LEU A 298 19.29 11.27 -15.56
CA LEU A 298 18.29 11.21 -16.61
C LEU A 298 18.96 11.07 -17.97
N GLN A 299 18.51 10.14 -18.79
CA GLN A 299 19.00 9.93 -20.15
C GLN A 299 17.89 10.26 -21.14
N ALA A 300 18.24 10.93 -22.24
CA ALA A 300 17.28 11.30 -23.26
C ALA A 300 17.88 11.19 -24.67
N ASN A 301 17.04 11.35 -25.69
CA ASN A 301 17.46 11.40 -27.09
C ASN A 301 18.09 12.74 -27.50
N THR A 302 18.07 13.74 -26.61
CA THR A 302 18.45 15.14 -26.85
C THR A 302 19.45 15.62 -25.79
N SER A 303 20.38 16.49 -26.17
CA SER A 303 21.37 17.09 -25.25
C SER A 303 20.75 18.16 -24.35
N PHE A 304 21.21 18.24 -23.10
CA PHE A 304 20.79 19.25 -22.11
C PHE A 304 21.85 20.35 -21.89
N VAL A 305 23.01 20.27 -22.57
CA VAL A 305 24.09 21.25 -22.39
C VAL A 305 23.67 22.61 -22.93
N GLY A 306 23.86 23.67 -22.12
CA GLY A 306 23.46 25.04 -22.47
C GLY A 306 21.96 25.29 -22.39
N ARG A 307 21.19 24.39 -21.79
CA ARG A 307 19.74 24.46 -21.66
C ARG A 307 19.31 24.39 -20.20
N GLU A 308 18.17 24.97 -19.90
CA GLU A 308 17.60 25.01 -18.56
C GLU A 308 16.47 23.98 -18.43
N ILE A 309 16.54 23.12 -17.41
CA ILE A 309 15.43 22.24 -17.07
C ILE A 309 14.48 23.02 -16.16
N THR A 310 13.24 23.22 -16.61
CA THR A 310 12.23 24.04 -15.92
C THR A 310 11.18 23.20 -15.19
N GLY A 311 11.07 21.93 -15.52
CA GLY A 311 10.18 20.99 -14.83
C GLY A 311 10.47 19.55 -15.21
N ILE A 312 10.26 18.63 -14.28
CA ILE A 312 10.30 17.20 -14.55
C ILE A 312 9.05 16.56 -13.97
N THR A 313 8.38 15.77 -14.80
CA THR A 313 7.21 15.00 -14.44
C THR A 313 7.45 13.55 -14.80
N THR A 314 7.30 12.65 -13.85
CA THR A 314 7.28 11.20 -14.10
C THR A 314 5.88 10.81 -14.52
N GLU A 315 5.73 10.28 -15.73
CA GLU A 315 4.48 9.71 -16.25
C GLU A 315 4.53 8.19 -16.25
N GLY A 316 3.38 7.57 -16.02
CA GLY A 316 3.25 6.13 -15.81
C GLY A 316 3.09 5.78 -14.34
N ARG A 317 2.90 4.49 -14.07
CA ARG A 317 2.77 3.96 -12.71
C ARG A 317 3.99 3.10 -12.38
N ASP A 318 4.47 3.23 -11.15
CA ASP A 318 5.50 2.34 -10.63
C ASP A 318 5.03 0.88 -10.73
N GLY A 319 5.95 -0.01 -11.09
CA GLY A 319 5.69 -1.45 -11.05
C GLY A 319 5.44 -1.98 -9.62
N PRO A 320 4.88 -3.19 -9.49
CA PRO A 320 4.58 -3.78 -8.18
C PRO A 320 5.86 -3.99 -7.36
N THR A 321 5.79 -3.71 -6.07
CA THR A 321 6.90 -3.96 -5.13
C THR A 321 7.12 -5.47 -4.95
N MET A 322 8.27 -5.85 -4.37
CA MET A 322 8.55 -7.26 -4.03
C MET A 322 7.47 -7.84 -3.09
N ALA A 323 6.92 -7.04 -2.18
CA ALA A 323 5.84 -7.47 -1.29
C ALA A 323 4.52 -7.70 -2.06
N ASP A 324 4.22 -6.82 -3.03
CA ASP A 324 3.06 -7.00 -3.92
C ASP A 324 3.19 -8.27 -4.74
N GLN A 325 4.36 -8.50 -5.36
CA GLN A 325 4.66 -9.69 -6.16
C GLN A 325 4.56 -10.98 -5.33
N HIS A 326 5.10 -10.99 -4.10
CA HIS A 326 5.03 -12.15 -3.23
C HIS A 326 3.58 -12.46 -2.84
N ARG A 327 2.80 -11.44 -2.45
CA ARG A 327 1.38 -11.60 -2.11
C ARG A 327 0.56 -12.10 -3.29
N GLU A 328 0.77 -11.55 -4.49
CA GLU A 328 0.13 -12.02 -5.73
C GLU A 328 0.49 -13.48 -6.01
N HIS A 329 1.75 -13.87 -5.83
CA HIS A 329 2.18 -15.25 -6.00
C HIS A 329 1.53 -16.20 -4.98
N THR A 330 1.46 -15.83 -3.70
CA THR A 330 0.79 -16.61 -2.66
C THR A 330 -0.70 -16.78 -2.97
N MET A 331 -1.38 -15.72 -3.45
CA MET A 331 -2.78 -15.81 -3.83
C MET A 331 -3.01 -16.74 -5.02
N LEU A 332 -2.13 -16.70 -6.02
CA LEU A 332 -2.18 -17.62 -7.15
C LEU A 332 -1.99 -19.08 -6.71
N GLN A 333 -1.03 -19.35 -5.82
CA GLN A 333 -0.83 -20.70 -5.25
C GLN A 333 -2.09 -21.18 -4.51
N ALA A 334 -2.76 -20.30 -3.76
CA ALA A 334 -4.00 -20.62 -3.07
C ALA A 334 -5.14 -20.95 -4.05
N LEU A 335 -5.26 -20.19 -5.14
CA LEU A 335 -6.22 -20.44 -6.21
C LEU A 335 -5.95 -21.76 -6.95
N HIS A 336 -4.69 -22.12 -7.18
CA HIS A 336 -4.30 -23.43 -7.72
C HIS A 336 -4.53 -24.60 -6.74
N GLY A 337 -4.70 -24.30 -5.45
CA GLY A 337 -4.76 -25.32 -4.39
C GLY A 337 -3.39 -25.88 -3.98
N ASP A 338 -2.30 -25.21 -4.39
CA ASP A 338 -0.92 -25.56 -4.00
C ASP A 338 -0.67 -25.29 -2.52
N ILE A 339 -1.34 -24.27 -2.00
CA ILE A 339 -1.41 -23.97 -0.58
C ILE A 339 -2.87 -23.89 -0.18
N LYS A 340 -3.18 -24.35 1.02
CA LYS A 340 -4.46 -24.08 1.67
C LYS A 340 -4.21 -23.02 2.71
N LEU A 341 -4.66 -21.79 2.45
CA LEU A 341 -4.40 -20.66 3.37
C LEU A 341 -4.89 -20.95 4.79
N PHE A 342 -5.98 -21.70 4.93
CA PHE A 342 -6.58 -22.04 6.21
C PHE A 342 -6.00 -23.30 6.88
N ASP A 343 -5.02 -23.98 6.27
CA ASP A 343 -4.20 -24.97 6.99
C ASP A 343 -3.20 -24.26 7.92
N ASN A 344 -2.94 -22.97 7.70
CA ASN A 344 -2.17 -22.16 8.62
C ASN A 344 -3.07 -21.73 9.80
N PRO A 345 -2.74 -22.11 11.04
CA PRO A 345 -3.61 -21.85 12.20
C PRO A 345 -3.78 -20.36 12.49
N PHE A 346 -2.78 -19.51 12.18
CA PHE A 346 -2.90 -18.06 12.35
C PHE A 346 -3.87 -17.45 11.35
N LEU A 347 -3.80 -17.87 10.08
CA LEU A 347 -4.74 -17.40 9.05
C LEU A 347 -6.16 -17.92 9.32
N GLN A 348 -6.29 -19.17 9.76
CA GLN A 348 -7.57 -19.75 10.18
C GLN A 348 -8.17 -19.00 11.36
N PHE A 349 -7.37 -18.65 12.37
CA PHE A 349 -7.84 -17.86 13.51
C PHE A 349 -8.29 -16.47 13.08
N ILE A 350 -7.45 -15.74 12.34
CA ILE A 350 -7.72 -14.34 11.97
C ILE A 350 -8.90 -14.22 10.99
N MET A 351 -9.01 -15.13 10.02
CA MET A 351 -9.90 -14.96 8.85
C MET A 351 -10.95 -16.06 8.71
N GLY A 352 -10.81 -17.16 9.44
CA GLY A 352 -11.74 -18.29 9.42
C GLY A 352 -12.60 -18.33 10.68
N SER A 353 -12.75 -19.53 11.24
CA SER A 353 -13.49 -19.76 12.48
C SER A 353 -12.51 -19.97 13.62
N PRO A 354 -12.39 -19.04 14.59
CA PRO A 354 -11.40 -19.15 15.67
C PRO A 354 -11.62 -20.39 16.55
N ASP A 355 -12.88 -20.80 16.76
CA ASP A 355 -13.25 -21.96 17.58
C ASP A 355 -12.83 -23.32 16.96
N SER A 356 -12.46 -23.35 15.68
CA SER A 356 -12.04 -24.57 14.98
C SER A 356 -10.52 -24.68 14.79
N VAL A 357 -9.75 -23.73 15.33
CA VAL A 357 -8.30 -23.72 15.20
C VAL A 357 -7.69 -24.76 16.14
N VAL A 358 -6.89 -25.65 15.55
CA VAL A 358 -6.05 -26.58 16.31
C VAL A 358 -4.61 -26.08 16.20
N TRP A 359 -4.05 -25.66 17.32
CA TRP A 359 -2.65 -25.25 17.38
C TRP A 359 -1.74 -26.48 17.31
N PRO A 360 -0.63 -26.44 16.57
CA PRO A 360 0.27 -27.60 16.47
C PRO A 360 0.89 -27.97 17.82
N ASP A 361 0.88 -29.26 18.17
CA ASP A 361 1.51 -29.79 19.40
C ASP A 361 3.02 -29.49 19.51
N THR A 362 3.65 -29.17 18.37
CA THR A 362 5.05 -28.75 18.31
C THR A 362 5.30 -27.34 18.85
N PHE A 363 4.25 -26.54 19.04
CA PHE A 363 4.38 -25.19 19.57
C PHE A 363 4.68 -25.26 21.07
N PRO A 364 5.67 -24.51 21.57
CA PRO A 364 5.98 -24.51 22.99
C PRO A 364 4.77 -23.98 23.76
N THR A 365 4.36 -24.69 24.81
CA THR A 365 3.33 -24.29 25.78
C THR A 365 3.94 -24.23 27.17
N SER A 366 3.46 -23.32 28.00
CA SER A 366 3.87 -23.21 29.41
C SER A 366 2.78 -22.52 30.21
N ASP A 367 2.47 -23.08 31.38
CA ASP A 367 1.53 -22.48 32.34
C ASP A 367 2.17 -21.36 33.18
N THR A 368 3.50 -21.19 33.07
CA THR A 368 4.25 -20.17 33.81
C THR A 368 4.66 -19.04 32.90
N ILE A 369 4.28 -17.81 33.26
CA ILE A 369 4.71 -16.60 32.57
C ILE A 369 6.07 -16.17 33.14
N PRO A 370 7.08 -15.91 32.30
CA PRO A 370 8.35 -15.35 32.75
C PRO A 370 8.17 -14.04 33.54
N PRO A 371 9.02 -13.77 34.55
CA PRO A 371 8.95 -12.52 35.29
C PRO A 371 9.19 -11.33 34.37
N VAL A 372 8.40 -10.27 34.57
CA VAL A 372 8.50 -9.05 33.78
C VAL A 372 9.74 -8.26 34.24
N VAL A 373 10.70 -8.07 33.32
CA VAL A 373 11.94 -7.32 33.54
C VAL A 373 11.84 -5.97 32.85
N THR A 374 11.86 -4.89 33.63
CA THR A 374 11.73 -3.52 33.10
C THR A 374 12.70 -2.57 33.79
N SER A 375 13.11 -1.53 33.07
CA SER A 375 13.88 -0.40 33.63
C SER A 375 12.99 0.71 34.20
N ARG A 376 11.67 0.66 33.92
CA ARG A 376 10.69 1.64 34.38
C ARG A 376 9.40 0.93 34.82
N PRO A 377 8.75 1.38 35.90
CA PRO A 377 7.49 0.79 36.35
C PRO A 377 6.44 0.81 35.22
N LEU A 378 5.75 -0.31 35.04
CA LEU A 378 4.57 -0.40 34.18
C LEU A 378 3.32 -0.19 35.03
N ASN A 379 2.28 0.40 34.44
CA ASN A 379 0.96 0.36 35.05
C ASN A 379 0.30 -1.03 34.86
N SER A 380 -0.88 -1.25 35.46
CA SER A 380 -1.59 -2.53 35.38
C SER A 380 -1.95 -2.95 33.96
N SER A 381 -2.43 -2.03 33.11
CA SER A 381 -2.83 -2.36 31.73
C SER A 381 -1.62 -2.72 30.84
N GLN A 382 -0.50 -2.01 31.01
CA GLN A 382 0.78 -2.32 30.36
C GLN A 382 1.38 -3.63 30.86
N GLN A 383 1.32 -3.89 32.17
CA GLN A 383 1.81 -5.14 32.74
C GLN A 383 1.02 -6.34 32.20
N HIS A 384 -0.32 -6.26 32.21
CA HIS A 384 -1.19 -7.29 31.62
C HIS A 384 -0.87 -7.51 30.13
N ALA A 385 -0.65 -6.44 29.36
CA ALA A 385 -0.25 -6.56 27.96
C ALA A 385 1.09 -7.30 27.79
N VAL A 386 2.09 -7.02 28.62
CA VAL A 386 3.39 -7.71 28.57
C VAL A 386 3.26 -9.17 28.98
N GLU A 387 2.51 -9.48 30.04
CA GLU A 387 2.24 -10.85 30.49
C GLU A 387 1.54 -11.67 29.41
N ALA A 388 0.53 -11.09 28.75
CA ALA A 388 -0.15 -11.71 27.61
C ALA A 388 0.81 -11.96 26.45
N MET A 389 1.71 -11.02 26.13
CA MET A 389 2.75 -11.21 25.10
C MET A 389 3.77 -12.30 25.47
N LEU A 390 4.06 -12.48 26.76
CA LEU A 390 4.99 -13.50 27.26
C LEU A 390 4.36 -14.89 27.38
N SER A 391 3.03 -14.96 27.54
CA SER A 391 2.30 -16.24 27.63
C SER A 391 2.49 -17.09 26.38
N ASN A 392 2.64 -18.40 26.55
CA ASN A 392 2.68 -19.36 25.44
C ASN A 392 1.46 -20.29 25.44
N THR A 393 0.39 -19.89 26.13
CA THR A 393 -0.89 -20.61 26.09
C THR A 393 -1.56 -20.43 24.73
N ASP A 394 -2.40 -21.39 24.36
CA ASP A 394 -3.02 -21.44 23.04
C ASP A 394 -4.02 -20.30 22.81
N ASP A 395 -4.70 -19.82 23.86
CA ASP A 395 -5.57 -18.64 23.82
C ASP A 395 -4.79 -17.32 23.64
N GLN A 396 -3.47 -17.33 23.86
CA GLN A 396 -2.58 -16.18 23.71
C GLN A 396 -1.62 -16.29 22.53
N ARG A 397 -1.85 -17.21 21.58
CA ARG A 397 -1.02 -17.35 20.36
C ARG A 397 -1.10 -16.13 19.47
N ILE A 398 -2.25 -15.46 19.48
CA ILE A 398 -2.46 -14.15 18.86
C ILE A 398 -2.90 -13.18 19.95
N THR A 399 -2.07 -12.21 20.26
CA THR A 399 -2.41 -11.15 21.24
C THR A 399 -2.66 -9.85 20.49
N LEU A 400 -3.84 -9.25 20.66
CA LEU A 400 -4.15 -7.93 20.13
C LEU A 400 -4.10 -6.89 21.26
N ILE A 401 -3.33 -5.82 21.09
CA ILE A 401 -3.18 -4.74 22.06
C ILE A 401 -3.57 -3.43 21.40
N GLN A 402 -4.64 -2.82 21.92
CA GLN A 402 -5.07 -1.49 21.54
C GLN A 402 -4.41 -0.44 22.45
N GLY A 403 -3.60 0.42 21.84
CA GLY A 403 -2.90 1.50 22.55
C GLY A 403 -3.22 2.87 21.98
N PRO A 404 -4.11 3.65 22.63
CA PRO A 404 -4.35 5.06 22.30
C PRO A 404 -3.06 5.90 22.27
N PRO A 405 -3.11 7.15 21.74
CA PRO A 405 -1.95 8.03 21.74
C PRO A 405 -1.37 8.26 23.13
N GLY A 406 -0.06 8.12 23.28
CA GLY A 406 0.64 8.38 24.54
C GLY A 406 0.58 7.27 25.59
N THR A 407 -0.07 6.12 25.32
CA THR A 407 -0.20 5.04 26.31
C THR A 407 1.01 4.12 26.44
N GLY A 408 2.06 4.38 25.66
CA GLY A 408 3.33 3.67 25.80
C GLY A 408 3.40 2.33 25.05
N LYS A 409 2.76 2.19 23.88
CA LYS A 409 2.88 1.00 23.00
C LYS A 409 4.33 0.51 22.84
N THR A 410 5.25 1.40 22.47
CA THR A 410 6.67 1.04 22.31
C THR A 410 7.35 0.71 23.63
N THR A 411 6.88 1.26 24.77
CA THR A 411 7.34 0.87 26.11
C THR A 411 6.92 -0.56 26.43
N VAL A 412 5.69 -0.97 26.08
CA VAL A 412 5.21 -2.36 26.21
C VAL A 412 6.08 -3.30 25.37
N ILE A 413 6.36 -2.95 24.11
CA ILE A 413 7.26 -3.74 23.25
C ILE A 413 8.64 -3.89 23.88
N ALA A 414 9.24 -2.80 24.38
CA ALA A 414 10.57 -2.84 24.98
C ALA A 414 10.61 -3.66 26.28
N ALA A 415 9.57 -3.59 27.10
CA ALA A 415 9.43 -4.41 28.32
C ALA A 415 9.26 -5.89 27.98
N PHE A 416 8.43 -6.22 26.99
CA PHE A 416 8.29 -7.58 26.46
C PHE A 416 9.63 -8.13 25.97
N VAL A 417 10.34 -7.38 25.12
CA VAL A 417 11.64 -7.81 24.58
C VAL A 417 12.65 -8.07 25.70
N SER A 418 12.76 -7.14 26.66
CA SER A 418 13.70 -7.27 27.77
C SER A 418 13.39 -8.51 28.63
N SER A 419 12.09 -8.74 28.91
CA SER A 419 11.63 -9.88 29.70
C SER A 419 11.82 -11.22 28.97
N ALA A 420 11.44 -11.28 27.69
CA ALA A 420 11.54 -12.48 26.87
C ALA A 420 13.00 -12.90 26.68
N VAL A 421 13.88 -11.94 26.36
CA VAL A 421 15.32 -12.22 26.18
C VAL A 421 15.99 -12.61 27.50
N ALA A 422 15.62 -11.97 28.62
CA ALA A 422 16.08 -12.38 29.95
C ALA A 422 15.66 -13.82 30.30
N ALA A 423 14.50 -14.27 29.81
CA ALA A 423 14.01 -15.64 29.92
C ALA A 423 14.63 -16.61 28.88
N GLY A 424 15.62 -16.16 28.09
CA GLY A 424 16.31 -16.98 27.09
C GLY A 424 15.58 -17.13 25.76
N VAL A 425 14.49 -16.40 25.54
CA VAL A 425 13.74 -16.42 24.27
C VAL A 425 14.56 -15.76 23.16
N ARG A 426 14.57 -16.38 21.99
CA ARG A 426 15.22 -15.91 20.75
C ARG A 426 14.26 -16.00 19.58
N GLY A 427 14.61 -15.37 18.45
CA GLY A 427 13.79 -15.38 17.24
C GLY A 427 12.60 -14.42 17.33
N ILE A 428 12.80 -13.29 18.02
CA ILE A 428 11.82 -12.22 18.15
C ILE A 428 12.01 -11.28 16.96
N TRP A 429 10.94 -11.05 16.20
CA TRP A 429 10.95 -10.12 15.07
C TRP A 429 9.96 -9.00 15.32
N LEU A 430 10.46 -7.76 15.43
CA LEU A 430 9.65 -6.56 15.58
C LEU A 430 9.47 -5.93 14.21
N VAL A 431 8.23 -5.89 13.75
CA VAL A 431 7.88 -5.41 12.41
C VAL A 431 6.86 -4.30 12.47
N ALA A 432 6.86 -3.41 11.48
CA ALA A 432 5.84 -2.39 11.33
C ALA A 432 5.65 -2.04 9.85
N GLN A 433 4.60 -1.26 9.54
CA GLN A 433 4.34 -0.83 8.16
C GLN A 433 5.40 0.13 7.63
N SER A 434 5.88 1.06 8.47
CA SER A 434 6.77 2.14 8.06
C SER A 434 8.15 2.02 8.70
N ASN A 435 9.18 2.50 7.99
CA ASN A 435 10.54 2.55 8.54
C ASN A 435 10.63 3.43 9.80
N VAL A 436 9.83 4.50 9.87
CA VAL A 436 9.78 5.40 11.04
C VAL A 436 9.28 4.66 12.27
N ALA A 437 8.22 3.85 12.15
CA ALA A 437 7.72 3.04 13.27
C ALA A 437 8.78 2.04 13.77
N VAL A 438 9.44 1.33 12.85
CA VAL A 438 10.52 0.38 13.21
C VAL A 438 11.70 1.10 13.88
N LYS A 439 12.07 2.29 13.39
CA LYS A 439 13.11 3.15 13.98
C LYS A 439 12.73 3.60 15.39
N ASN A 440 11.47 3.99 15.63
CA ASN A 440 11.00 4.39 16.95
C ASN A 440 11.06 3.23 17.97
N ILE A 441 10.77 2.00 17.53
CA ILE A 441 10.96 0.80 18.37
C ILE A 441 12.45 0.63 18.71
N ALA A 442 13.32 0.73 17.71
CA ALA A 442 14.77 0.59 17.88
C ALA A 442 15.37 1.62 18.87
N GLU A 443 14.97 2.88 18.74
CA GLU A 443 15.36 3.95 19.68
C GLU A 443 14.82 3.68 21.07
N LYS A 444 13.58 3.16 21.19
CA LYS A 444 13.02 2.81 22.49
C LYS A 444 13.79 1.70 23.18
N LEU A 445 14.22 0.68 22.43
CA LEU A 445 15.10 -0.39 22.94
C LEU A 445 16.45 0.17 23.42
N ALA A 446 17.08 1.03 22.61
CA ALA A 446 18.34 1.70 22.99
C ALA A 446 18.18 2.54 24.26
N ASN A 447 17.09 3.29 24.39
CA ASN A 447 16.79 4.15 25.54
C ASN A 447 16.58 3.38 26.85
N VAL A 448 16.21 2.09 26.79
CA VAL A 448 16.13 1.21 27.97
C VAL A 448 17.41 0.40 28.19
N GLY A 449 18.48 0.70 27.45
CA GLY A 449 19.77 0.02 27.56
C GLY A 449 19.86 -1.32 26.83
N PHE A 450 18.87 -1.66 25.99
CA PHE A 450 18.86 -2.91 25.23
C PHE A 450 19.42 -2.68 23.83
N TYR A 451 20.61 -3.23 23.56
CA TYR A 451 21.32 -3.06 22.28
C TYR A 451 21.53 -4.38 21.50
N ASN A 452 21.09 -5.52 22.03
CA ASN A 452 21.28 -6.83 21.38
C ASN A 452 20.21 -7.09 20.31
N TRP A 453 20.22 -6.30 19.25
CA TRP A 453 19.29 -6.39 18.13
C TRP A 453 19.94 -5.93 16.82
N ARG A 454 19.32 -6.27 15.68
CA ARG A 454 19.68 -5.75 14.35
C ARG A 454 18.46 -5.25 13.59
N LEU A 455 18.60 -4.11 12.92
CA LEU A 455 17.55 -3.50 12.10
C LEU A 455 17.89 -3.62 10.61
N LEU A 456 17.00 -4.25 9.86
CA LEU A 456 17.09 -4.39 8.41
C LEU A 456 16.34 -3.26 7.73
N VAL A 457 17.02 -2.51 6.86
CA VAL A 457 16.43 -1.35 6.15
C VAL A 457 16.75 -1.38 4.67
N SER A 458 15.83 -0.90 3.83
CA SER A 458 16.09 -0.75 2.41
C SER A 458 17.12 0.34 2.17
N THR A 459 18.14 0.05 1.34
CA THR A 459 19.15 1.04 0.92
C THR A 459 18.49 2.26 0.28
N ASP A 460 17.42 2.07 -0.51
CA ASP A 460 16.72 3.17 -1.17
C ASP A 460 16.05 4.14 -0.19
N PHE A 461 15.63 3.63 0.97
CA PHE A 461 15.06 4.48 2.03
C PHE A 461 16.15 5.13 2.87
N HIS A 462 17.22 4.39 3.18
CA HIS A 462 18.27 4.84 4.07
C HIS A 462 19.24 5.82 3.38
N TRP A 463 19.94 5.35 2.35
CA TRP A 463 21.08 6.02 1.73
C TRP A 463 20.68 7.32 1.02
N GLY A 464 21.35 8.42 1.37
CA GLY A 464 21.12 9.75 0.80
C GLY A 464 19.80 10.42 1.21
N TRP A 465 18.92 9.73 1.93
CA TRP A 465 17.60 10.24 2.30
C TRP A 465 17.43 10.41 3.81
N HIS A 466 17.62 9.34 4.57
CA HIS A 466 17.21 9.26 5.97
C HIS A 466 18.32 8.78 6.91
N GLU A 467 19.59 8.80 6.50
CA GLU A 467 20.74 8.45 7.36
C GLU A 467 20.72 9.20 8.71
N HIS A 468 20.28 10.47 8.68
CA HIS A 468 20.17 11.30 9.86
C HIS A 468 19.16 10.76 10.89
N LEU A 469 18.14 10.01 10.47
CA LEU A 469 17.17 9.38 11.37
C LEU A 469 17.79 8.26 12.21
N TYR A 470 18.98 7.79 11.84
CA TYR A 470 19.58 6.59 12.42
C TYR A 470 20.88 6.86 13.17
N LYS A 471 21.27 8.13 13.37
CA LYS A 471 22.57 8.52 13.96
C LYS A 471 22.86 7.79 15.28
N ASP A 472 21.88 7.71 16.17
CA ASP A 472 22.04 7.13 17.51
C ASP A 472 22.05 5.60 17.52
N ILE A 473 21.61 4.98 16.42
CA ILE A 473 21.43 3.52 16.30
C ILE A 473 22.20 2.89 15.12
N ASN A 474 23.04 3.67 14.44
CA ASN A 474 23.68 3.29 13.18
C ASN A 474 24.46 1.97 13.24
N LYS A 475 25.08 1.67 14.39
CA LYS A 475 25.88 0.43 14.59
C LYS A 475 25.08 -0.86 14.48
N ASN A 476 23.76 -0.79 14.62
CA ASN A 476 22.87 -1.96 14.60
C ASN A 476 22.10 -2.12 13.29
N ILE A 477 22.37 -1.27 12.30
CA ILE A 477 21.64 -1.25 11.03
C ILE A 477 22.36 -2.08 9.99
N ILE A 478 21.58 -2.81 9.20
CA ILE A 478 22.04 -3.58 8.05
C ILE A 478 21.18 -3.15 6.86
N THR A 479 21.82 -2.55 5.86
CA THR A 479 21.12 -2.12 4.65
C THR A 479 20.96 -3.26 3.65
N SER A 480 19.93 -3.20 2.80
CA SER A 480 19.68 -4.23 1.77
C SER A 480 20.85 -4.45 0.80
N ARG A 481 21.74 -3.46 0.63
CA ARG A 481 22.97 -3.57 -0.14
C ARG A 481 23.95 -4.57 0.46
N GLU A 482 23.96 -4.69 1.78
CA GLU A 482 24.86 -5.58 2.53
C GLU A 482 24.36 -7.02 2.60
N PHE A 483 23.11 -7.30 2.20
CA PHE A 483 22.54 -8.64 2.28
C PHE A 483 23.29 -9.66 1.40
N LYS A 484 24.00 -9.19 0.37
CA LYS A 484 24.84 -10.07 -0.46
C LYS A 484 26.10 -10.53 0.28
N SER A 485 26.58 -9.75 1.24
CA SER A 485 27.78 -10.03 2.04
C SER A 485 27.55 -11.09 3.12
N LYS A 486 28.63 -11.68 3.63
CA LYS A 486 28.58 -12.58 4.79
C LYS A 486 28.58 -11.74 6.08
N ILE A 487 27.50 -11.82 6.84
CA ILE A 487 27.33 -11.09 8.10
C ILE A 487 27.60 -12.05 9.25
N LYS A 488 28.62 -11.77 10.07
CA LYS A 488 29.03 -12.62 11.19
C LYS A 488 28.19 -12.33 12.44
N GLY A 489 28.04 -13.34 13.31
CA GLY A 489 27.42 -13.19 14.64
C GLY A 489 25.90 -13.05 14.63
N LEU A 490 25.23 -13.31 13.50
CA LEU A 490 23.76 -13.22 13.42
C LEU A 490 23.08 -14.23 14.37
N GLN A 491 23.64 -15.43 14.57
CA GLN A 491 23.03 -16.45 15.45
C GLN A 491 22.93 -16.05 16.93
N ASP A 492 23.68 -15.03 17.35
CA ASP A 492 23.72 -14.54 18.73
C ASP A 492 22.76 -13.35 18.95
N ILE A 493 22.08 -12.90 17.89
CA ILE A 493 21.14 -11.79 17.93
C ILE A 493 19.72 -12.31 18.22
N PRO A 494 19.15 -12.06 19.41
CA PRO A 494 17.83 -12.58 19.77
C PRO A 494 16.67 -11.85 19.10
N VAL A 495 16.90 -10.60 18.67
CA VAL A 495 15.87 -9.66 18.20
C VAL A 495 16.25 -9.05 16.85
N MET A 496 15.36 -9.19 15.87
CA MET A 496 15.48 -8.59 14.54
C MET A 496 14.36 -7.56 14.35
N LEU A 497 14.67 -6.47 13.65
CA LEU A 497 13.70 -5.41 13.33
C LEU A 497 13.66 -5.17 11.83
N CYS A 498 12.48 -5.03 11.23
CA CYS A 498 12.35 -4.65 9.83
C CYS A 498 10.94 -4.15 9.48
N THR A 499 10.74 -3.54 8.31
CA THR A 499 9.37 -3.32 7.83
C THR A 499 8.71 -4.66 7.45
N LEU A 500 7.38 -4.73 7.49
CA LEU A 500 6.66 -5.94 7.06
C LEU A 500 7.01 -6.33 5.61
N SER A 501 7.14 -5.33 4.73
CA SER A 501 7.54 -5.53 3.32
C SER A 501 8.96 -6.08 3.15
N MET A 502 9.86 -5.86 4.11
CA MET A 502 11.23 -6.40 4.06
C MET A 502 11.24 -7.92 4.19
N LEU A 503 10.22 -8.52 4.83
CA LEU A 503 10.08 -9.97 4.92
C LEU A 503 9.86 -10.64 3.55
N SER A 504 9.46 -9.88 2.53
CA SER A 504 9.33 -10.37 1.15
C SER A 504 10.62 -10.25 0.34
N ASN A 505 11.72 -9.76 0.91
CA ASN A 505 13.00 -9.67 0.22
C ASN A 505 13.55 -11.06 -0.12
N THR A 506 14.05 -11.26 -1.34
CA THR A 506 14.55 -12.57 -1.81
C THR A 506 15.73 -13.11 -1.00
N LEU A 507 16.49 -12.24 -0.33
CA LEU A 507 17.64 -12.59 0.52
C LEU A 507 17.31 -12.63 2.01
N ILE A 508 16.03 -12.49 2.40
CA ILE A 508 15.63 -12.50 3.82
C ILE A 508 16.01 -13.80 4.54
N HIS A 509 16.05 -14.92 3.81
CA HIS A 509 16.45 -16.23 4.33
C HIS A 509 17.84 -16.21 5.00
N LYS A 510 18.75 -15.34 4.57
CA LYS A 510 20.06 -15.16 5.22
C LYS A 510 19.98 -14.70 6.67
N PHE A 511 18.87 -14.10 7.07
CA PHE A 511 18.60 -13.62 8.42
C PHE A 511 17.62 -14.55 9.15
N THR A 512 16.60 -15.07 8.46
CA THR A 512 15.59 -15.94 9.08
C THR A 512 16.08 -17.38 9.26
N THR A 513 17.07 -17.86 8.50
CA THR A 513 17.71 -19.16 8.77
C THR A 513 18.49 -19.17 10.08
N PRO A 514 19.42 -18.22 10.35
CA PRO A 514 20.10 -18.16 11.65
C PRO A 514 19.19 -17.66 12.78
N ASN A 515 18.16 -16.86 12.48
CA ASN A 515 17.19 -16.35 13.45
C ASN A 515 15.74 -16.61 12.98
N PRO A 516 15.24 -17.86 13.10
CA PRO A 516 13.86 -18.19 12.73
C PRO A 516 12.86 -17.29 13.42
N ILE A 517 11.83 -16.86 12.69
CA ILE A 517 10.77 -16.00 13.22
C ILE A 517 9.89 -16.86 14.13
N LYS A 518 10.15 -16.85 15.44
CA LYS A 518 9.36 -17.58 16.44
C LYS A 518 8.24 -16.74 17.02
N ILE A 519 8.54 -15.47 17.29
CA ILE A 519 7.57 -14.49 17.78
C ILE A 519 7.61 -13.29 16.85
N MET A 520 6.48 -12.97 16.23
CA MET A 520 6.33 -11.77 15.41
C MET A 520 5.54 -10.72 16.18
N VAL A 521 6.14 -9.57 16.46
CA VAL A 521 5.47 -8.42 17.06
C VAL A 521 5.27 -7.37 15.98
N VAL A 522 4.02 -7.03 15.69
CA VAL A 522 3.65 -6.05 14.67
C VAL A 522 3.20 -4.77 15.37
N ASP A 523 3.97 -3.70 15.26
CA ASP A 523 3.57 -2.36 15.70
C ASP A 523 2.82 -1.62 14.58
N GLU A 524 1.99 -0.67 14.97
CA GLU A 524 1.10 0.07 14.08
C GLU A 524 0.24 -0.87 13.17
N ALA A 525 -0.16 -2.03 13.72
CA ALA A 525 -0.88 -3.07 12.99
C ALA A 525 -2.28 -2.61 12.49
N SER A 526 -2.82 -1.50 13.02
CA SER A 526 -4.04 -0.86 12.52
C SER A 526 -3.87 -0.17 11.17
N GLN A 527 -2.63 0.05 10.71
CA GLN A 527 -2.31 0.66 9.41
C GLN A 527 -2.02 -0.37 8.31
N ILE A 528 -2.14 -1.66 8.61
CA ILE A 528 -1.76 -2.74 7.69
C ILE A 528 -3.02 -3.50 7.29
N THR A 529 -3.23 -3.71 5.99
CA THR A 529 -4.38 -4.53 5.55
C THR A 529 -4.13 -6.01 5.81
N LEU A 530 -5.20 -6.75 6.04
CA LEU A 530 -5.14 -8.20 6.24
C LEU A 530 -4.38 -8.93 5.11
N GLY A 531 -4.49 -8.46 3.87
CA GLY A 531 -3.78 -9.01 2.72
C GLY A 531 -2.26 -8.97 2.82
N ASN A 532 -1.69 -8.00 3.54
CA ASN A 532 -0.23 -7.89 3.70
C ASN A 532 0.37 -8.97 4.60
N TYR A 533 -0.42 -9.64 5.45
CA TYR A 533 0.06 -10.71 6.34
C TYR A 533 0.10 -12.08 5.68
N VAL A 534 -0.63 -12.28 4.58
CA VAL A 534 -0.80 -13.59 3.92
C VAL A 534 0.54 -14.17 3.48
N ALA A 535 1.36 -13.37 2.78
CA ALA A 535 2.67 -13.81 2.31
C ALA A 535 3.64 -14.15 3.46
N PRO A 536 3.85 -13.26 4.47
CA PRO A 536 4.66 -13.58 5.64
C PRO A 536 4.19 -14.82 6.41
N PHE A 537 2.89 -14.96 6.70
CA PHE A 537 2.38 -16.12 7.43
C PHE A 537 2.53 -17.42 6.65
N ASN A 538 2.37 -17.38 5.33
CA ASN A 538 2.63 -18.55 4.49
C ASN A 538 4.14 -18.89 4.43
N ALA A 539 5.00 -17.89 4.26
CA ALA A 539 6.46 -18.10 4.13
C ALA A 539 7.12 -18.61 5.42
N PHE A 540 6.57 -18.26 6.58
CA PHE A 540 7.14 -18.60 7.90
C PHE A 540 6.19 -19.45 8.76
N SER A 541 5.25 -20.15 8.14
CA SER A 541 4.23 -20.98 8.81
C SER A 541 4.83 -22.00 9.78
N ASN A 542 5.99 -22.56 9.44
CA ASN A 542 6.67 -23.58 10.23
C ASN A 542 7.53 -23.04 11.38
N THR A 543 7.72 -21.72 11.47
CA THR A 543 8.58 -21.13 12.50
C THR A 543 7.83 -20.23 13.46
N ILE A 544 6.77 -19.54 12.98
CA ILE A 544 6.00 -18.62 13.82
C ILE A 544 5.17 -19.45 14.80
N HIS A 545 5.37 -19.21 16.10
CA HIS A 545 4.62 -19.85 17.18
C HIS A 545 3.72 -18.86 17.93
N LYS A 546 3.98 -17.55 17.78
CA LYS A 546 3.20 -16.50 18.41
C LYS A 546 3.25 -15.21 17.60
N VAL A 547 2.12 -14.49 17.59
CA VAL A 547 1.99 -13.18 16.95
C VAL A 547 1.38 -12.18 17.93
N CYS A 548 2.03 -11.03 18.10
CA CYS A 548 1.52 -9.93 18.92
C CYS A 548 1.26 -8.72 18.03
N MET A 549 0.06 -8.18 18.06
CA MET A 549 -0.41 -7.11 17.19
C MET A 549 -0.72 -5.89 18.04
N ILE A 550 -0.01 -4.79 17.81
CA ILE A 550 -0.10 -3.57 18.60
C ILE A 550 -0.48 -2.42 17.68
N GLY A 551 -1.44 -1.59 18.08
CA GLY A 551 -1.96 -0.54 17.21
C GLY A 551 -3.14 0.21 17.82
N ASP A 552 -3.84 0.98 16.99
CA ASP A 552 -4.98 1.78 17.41
C ASP A 552 -5.95 2.01 16.24
N ASP A 553 -7.14 1.40 16.29
CA ASP A 553 -8.20 1.54 15.27
C ASP A 553 -8.90 2.90 15.29
N LYS A 554 -8.47 3.81 16.18
CA LYS A 554 -8.93 5.20 16.25
C LYS A 554 -7.92 6.18 15.67
N GLN A 555 -6.74 5.71 15.27
CA GLN A 555 -5.75 6.46 14.47
C GLN A 555 -5.85 6.05 12.99
N LEU A 556 -4.83 6.32 12.17
CA LEU A 556 -4.93 6.13 10.72
C LEU A 556 -5.31 4.69 10.36
N PRO A 557 -6.28 4.50 9.45
CA PRO A 557 -6.55 3.20 8.84
C PRO A 557 -5.38 2.76 7.95
N PRO A 558 -5.44 1.53 7.40
CA PRO A 558 -4.61 1.18 6.26
C PRO A 558 -4.79 2.18 5.11
N TYR A 559 -3.71 2.43 4.38
CA TYR A 559 -3.75 3.29 3.20
C TYR A 559 -4.81 2.78 2.22
N GLY A 560 -5.67 3.68 1.74
CA GLY A 560 -6.74 3.34 0.79
C GLY A 560 -8.06 2.86 1.39
N ALA A 561 -8.16 2.68 2.72
CA ALA A 561 -9.40 2.28 3.37
C ALA A 561 -10.56 3.29 3.19
N ASP A 562 -10.24 4.56 2.95
CA ASP A 562 -11.25 5.58 2.62
C ASP A 562 -11.91 5.35 1.26
N GLU A 563 -11.21 4.66 0.36
CA GLU A 563 -11.63 4.41 -1.02
C GLU A 563 -12.37 3.07 -1.16
N ASP A 564 -11.89 2.06 -0.41
CA ASP A 564 -12.45 0.71 -0.35
C ASP A 564 -12.69 0.26 1.11
N PRO A 565 -13.96 0.24 1.58
CA PRO A 565 -14.32 -0.21 2.93
C PRO A 565 -13.95 -1.67 3.24
N ASN A 566 -13.61 -2.48 2.23
CA ASN A 566 -13.16 -3.85 2.43
C ASN A 566 -11.68 -3.93 2.87
N MET A 567 -10.93 -2.83 2.79
CA MET A 567 -9.57 -2.73 3.29
C MET A 567 -9.55 -2.60 4.81
N LYS A 568 -9.70 -3.74 5.47
CA LYS A 568 -9.68 -3.87 6.93
C LYS A 568 -8.28 -4.18 7.44
N SER A 569 -7.94 -3.61 8.59
CA SER A 569 -6.81 -4.07 9.40
C SER A 569 -7.25 -5.21 10.32
N ILE A 570 -6.30 -5.75 11.08
CA ILE A 570 -6.57 -6.78 12.08
C ILE A 570 -7.49 -6.29 13.22
N PHE A 571 -7.52 -4.98 13.49
CA PHE A 571 -8.39 -4.40 14.52
C PHE A 571 -9.87 -4.28 14.11
N GLU A 572 -10.16 -4.46 12.82
CA GLU A 572 -11.54 -4.53 12.31
C GLU A 572 -12.08 -5.98 12.25
N VAL A 573 -11.31 -6.98 12.73
CA VAL A 573 -11.77 -8.36 12.91
C VAL A 573 -12.50 -8.50 14.25
N GLU A 574 -13.77 -8.86 14.21
CA GLU A 574 -14.68 -8.77 15.37
C GLU A 574 -14.22 -9.57 16.60
N HIS A 575 -13.90 -10.85 16.43
CA HIS A 575 -13.49 -11.72 17.54
C HIS A 575 -12.10 -11.38 18.12
N LEU A 576 -11.21 -10.77 17.32
CA LEU A 576 -9.93 -10.25 17.81
C LEU A 576 -10.13 -8.94 18.57
N ARG A 577 -11.00 -8.08 18.05
CA ARG A 577 -11.34 -6.81 18.69
C ARG A 577 -11.96 -7.03 20.06
N SER A 578 -12.83 -8.03 20.21
CA SER A 578 -13.48 -8.32 21.50
C SER A 578 -12.52 -8.83 22.59
N THR A 579 -11.37 -9.37 22.20
CA THR A 579 -10.32 -9.87 23.11
C THR A 579 -9.13 -8.92 23.20
N ALA A 580 -9.20 -7.74 22.58
CA ALA A 580 -8.10 -6.78 22.56
C ALA A 580 -7.80 -6.23 23.96
N ILE A 581 -6.53 -6.27 24.36
CA ILE A 581 -6.05 -5.68 25.60
C ILE A 581 -5.93 -4.17 25.41
N PHE A 582 -6.64 -3.39 26.21
CA PHE A 582 -6.66 -1.93 26.11
C PHE A 582 -5.66 -1.28 27.07
N LEU A 583 -4.76 -0.44 26.54
CA LEU A 583 -3.88 0.40 27.36
C LEU A 583 -4.63 1.68 27.75
N ASP A 584 -4.85 1.86 29.04
CA ASP A 584 -5.83 2.85 29.57
C ASP A 584 -5.23 4.19 30.03
N THR A 585 -3.92 4.27 30.19
CA THR A 585 -3.25 5.42 30.80
C THR A 585 -2.29 6.09 29.81
N GLN A 586 -2.52 7.36 29.51
CA GLN A 586 -1.69 8.16 28.60
C GLN A 586 -0.66 9.01 29.37
N TYR A 587 0.57 9.08 28.86
CA TYR A 587 1.72 9.78 29.48
C TYR A 587 2.29 10.90 28.61
N ARG A 588 1.62 11.25 27.51
CA ARG A 588 2.13 12.19 26.51
C ARG A 588 1.54 13.57 26.71
N MET A 589 0.22 13.68 26.62
CA MET A 589 -0.48 14.94 26.47
C MET A 589 -0.78 15.58 27.83
N PRO A 590 -0.82 16.93 27.89
CA PRO A 590 -1.33 17.65 29.05
C PRO A 590 -2.77 17.22 29.39
N PRO A 591 -3.19 17.24 30.67
CA PRO A 591 -4.52 16.77 31.07
C PRO A 591 -5.68 17.45 30.31
N LEU A 592 -5.59 18.76 30.04
CA LEU A 592 -6.58 19.53 29.27
C LEU A 592 -6.87 18.96 27.87
N ILE A 593 -5.87 18.29 27.27
CA ILE A 593 -5.97 17.65 25.96
C ILE A 593 -6.25 16.16 26.16
N GLY A 594 -5.37 15.45 26.87
CA GLY A 594 -5.41 14.00 27.00
C GLY A 594 -6.60 13.44 27.79
N GLU A 595 -7.17 14.21 28.70
CA GLU A 595 -8.36 13.82 29.48
C GLU A 595 -9.66 14.41 28.93
N SER A 596 -9.59 15.18 27.84
CA SER A 596 -10.78 15.70 27.18
C SER A 596 -11.76 14.57 26.88
N PRO A 597 -13.04 14.68 27.28
CA PRO A 597 -14.01 13.62 27.09
C PRO A 597 -14.16 13.25 25.61
N TYR A 598 -13.88 14.16 24.68
CA TYR A 598 -13.95 13.85 23.25
C TYR A 598 -12.79 12.98 22.75
N LEU A 599 -11.59 13.14 23.32
CA LEU A 599 -10.41 12.32 23.02
C LEU A 599 -10.40 11.01 23.84
N ARG A 600 -10.94 11.00 25.07
CA ARG A 600 -11.16 9.76 25.84
C ARG A 600 -12.26 8.88 25.23
N HIS A 601 -13.40 9.48 24.86
CA HIS A 601 -14.52 8.77 24.23
C HIS A 601 -14.17 8.32 22.80
N ALA A 602 -13.28 9.04 22.10
CA ALA A 602 -12.64 8.57 20.87
C ALA A 602 -11.97 7.21 21.05
N ALA A 603 -11.27 7.02 22.18
CA ALA A 603 -10.55 5.79 22.50
C ALA A 603 -11.48 4.64 22.96
N GLY A 604 -12.72 4.92 23.34
CA GLY A 604 -13.62 3.96 23.99
C GLY A 604 -14.94 3.60 23.28
N LEU A 605 -15.37 4.28 22.20
CA LEU A 605 -16.65 3.95 21.54
C LEU A 605 -16.57 3.37 20.11
N SER A 606 -17.38 2.33 19.93
CA SER A 606 -17.74 1.67 18.69
C SER A 606 -19.04 2.22 18.11
N MET A 607 -19.00 3.41 17.49
CA MET A 607 -19.83 3.75 16.32
C MET A 607 -19.58 5.18 15.89
N TRP A 608 -18.78 5.33 14.84
CA TRP A 608 -18.88 6.47 13.96
C TRP A 608 -19.16 5.92 12.58
N ARG A 609 -20.37 6.18 12.06
CA ARG A 609 -20.70 5.85 10.67
C ARG A 609 -19.80 6.71 9.78
N SER A 610 -18.93 6.06 9.00
CA SER A 610 -18.16 6.69 7.92
C SER A 610 -19.13 7.42 6.99
N LEU A 611 -19.08 8.75 6.99
CA LEU A 611 -19.77 9.57 6.01
C LEU A 611 -18.96 9.53 4.70
N LYS A 612 -19.65 9.26 3.60
CA LYS A 612 -19.08 8.92 2.29
C LYS A 612 -18.17 10.01 1.69
N LYS A 613 -17.06 9.53 1.11
CA LYS A 613 -16.20 10.01 0.00
C LYS A 613 -16.05 11.52 -0.25
N LYS A 614 -14.78 11.97 -0.26
CA LYS A 614 -14.32 13.07 -1.13
C LYS A 614 -13.42 12.55 -2.25
N ARG A 615 -13.70 13.03 -3.47
CA ARG A 615 -12.74 13.12 -4.57
C ARG A 615 -11.64 14.13 -4.19
N GLU A 616 -10.41 13.87 -4.62
CA GLU A 616 -9.31 14.84 -4.60
C GLU A 616 -9.79 16.18 -5.16
N ALA A 617 -9.88 17.18 -4.29
CA ALA A 617 -10.05 18.57 -4.65
C ALA A 617 -8.66 19.22 -4.67
N PRO A 618 -8.44 20.32 -5.42
CA PRO A 618 -7.15 21.01 -5.45
C PRO A 618 -6.65 21.31 -4.03
N SER A 619 -5.33 21.19 -3.83
CA SER A 619 -4.69 21.39 -2.53
C SER A 619 -4.89 22.84 -2.06
N TRP A 620 -5.47 23.00 -0.87
CA TRP A 620 -5.87 24.30 -0.32
C TRP A 620 -4.72 24.95 0.45
N HIS A 621 -4.70 26.27 0.49
CA HIS A 621 -3.80 27.04 1.35
C HIS A 621 -4.51 28.27 1.90
N ASN A 622 -4.02 28.80 3.02
CA ASN A 622 -4.56 29.97 3.70
C ASN A 622 -3.39 30.89 4.14
N PRO A 623 -3.12 31.98 3.40
CA PRO A 623 -2.02 32.90 3.69
C PRO A 623 -2.13 33.57 5.07
N ALA A 624 -3.35 33.87 5.54
CA ALA A 624 -3.54 34.49 6.85
C ALA A 624 -3.17 33.53 8.00
N GLU A 625 -3.53 32.25 7.86
CA GLU A 625 -3.08 31.24 8.82
C GLU A 625 -1.56 31.05 8.76
N ARG A 626 -0.94 31.08 7.57
CA ARG A 626 0.53 30.97 7.48
C ARG A 626 1.24 32.09 8.21
N ALA A 627 0.79 33.33 8.03
CA ALA A 627 1.34 34.48 8.75
C ALA A 627 1.24 34.31 10.28
N ALA A 628 0.11 33.80 10.79
CA ALA A 628 -0.04 33.52 12.22
C ALA A 628 0.85 32.36 12.70
N VAL A 629 0.95 31.28 11.91
CA VAL A 629 1.84 30.14 12.20
C VAL A 629 3.30 30.59 12.26
N LEU A 630 3.75 31.41 11.31
CA LEU A 630 5.13 31.93 11.29
C LEU A 630 5.47 32.74 12.53
N LYS A 631 4.55 33.60 13.01
CA LYS A 631 4.74 34.34 14.26
C LYS A 631 4.88 33.42 15.48
N ILE A 632 4.04 32.39 15.56
CA ILE A 632 4.11 31.41 16.67
C ILE A 632 5.42 30.62 16.59
N ALA A 633 5.81 30.20 15.38
CA ALA A 633 7.07 29.48 15.15
C ALA A 633 8.29 30.33 15.51
N GLU A 634 8.30 31.61 15.13
CA GLU A 634 9.34 32.58 15.50
C GLU A 634 9.46 32.74 17.02
N LYS A 635 8.32 32.90 17.72
CA LYS A 635 8.31 32.95 19.19
C LYS A 635 8.88 31.69 19.82
N LEU A 636 8.41 30.51 19.42
CA LEU A 636 8.90 29.23 19.96
C LEU A 636 10.38 29.00 19.65
N GLN A 637 10.85 29.38 18.46
CA GLN A 637 12.26 29.28 18.08
C GLN A 637 13.14 30.23 18.90
N THR A 638 12.68 31.47 19.12
CA THR A 638 13.38 32.48 19.95
C THR A 638 13.49 32.02 21.41
N GLU A 639 12.48 31.29 21.90
CA GLU A 639 12.45 30.68 23.23
C GLU A 639 13.17 29.32 23.29
N GLU A 640 13.85 28.90 22.21
CA GLU A 640 14.55 27.61 22.09
C GLU A 640 13.65 26.38 22.38
N LYS A 641 12.35 26.49 22.09
CA LYS A 641 11.38 25.41 22.29
C LYS A 641 11.33 24.49 21.07
N GLU A 642 11.29 23.18 21.32
CA GLU A 642 11.11 22.17 20.26
C GLU A 642 9.65 22.16 19.76
N TYR A 643 9.45 22.42 18.47
CA TYR A 643 8.11 22.45 17.87
C TYR A 643 8.02 21.72 16.52
N ALA A 644 6.79 21.39 16.11
CA ALA A 644 6.48 21.07 14.72
C ALA A 644 5.15 21.69 14.30
N ILE A 645 5.01 21.92 13.00
CA ILE A 645 3.82 22.41 12.34
C ILE A 645 3.14 21.25 11.62
N ILE A 646 1.84 21.07 11.85
CA ILE A 646 1.02 20.05 11.19
C ILE A 646 -0.09 20.76 10.40
N THR A 647 -0.22 20.42 9.12
CA THR A 647 -1.31 20.91 8.28
C THR A 647 -1.89 19.80 7.41
N PRO A 648 -3.23 19.73 7.21
CA PRO A 648 -3.82 18.70 6.37
C PRO A 648 -3.51 18.77 4.87
N TYR A 649 -3.00 19.91 4.39
CA TYR A 649 -2.92 20.19 2.95
C TYR A 649 -1.48 20.43 2.51
N ASP A 650 -0.99 19.64 1.56
CA ASP A 650 0.40 19.73 1.08
C ASP A 650 0.76 21.07 0.42
N ALA A 651 -0.22 21.79 -0.15
CA ALA A 651 0.01 23.14 -0.66
C ALA A 651 0.31 24.09 0.50
N GLN A 652 -0.49 24.05 1.58
CA GLN A 652 -0.21 24.82 2.79
C GLN A 652 1.18 24.48 3.35
N ARG A 653 1.53 23.19 3.46
CA ARG A 653 2.84 22.75 3.94
C ARG A 653 3.97 23.32 3.07
N THR A 654 3.86 23.18 1.75
CA THR A 654 4.91 23.61 0.81
C THR A 654 5.09 25.14 0.82
N PHE A 655 4.00 25.91 0.85
CA PHE A 655 4.11 27.36 1.01
C PHE A 655 4.69 27.75 2.37
N MET A 656 4.29 27.07 3.45
CA MET A 656 4.82 27.32 4.78
C MET A 656 6.33 27.06 4.86
N GLU A 657 6.82 25.92 4.33
CA GLU A 657 8.25 25.59 4.29
C GLU A 657 9.07 26.67 3.58
N ASN A 658 8.59 27.17 2.45
CA ASN A 658 9.27 28.23 1.69
C ASN A 658 9.30 29.55 2.49
N GLU A 659 8.17 29.97 3.05
CA GLU A 659 8.08 31.21 3.84
C GLU A 659 8.93 31.12 5.13
N MET A 660 8.99 29.95 5.78
CA MET A 660 9.88 29.71 6.93
C MET A 660 11.35 29.85 6.55
N LYS A 661 11.75 29.29 5.39
CA LYS A 661 13.11 29.38 4.88
C LYS A 661 13.50 30.82 4.57
N GLU A 662 12.60 31.60 3.97
CA GLU A 662 12.79 33.03 3.70
C GLU A 662 12.92 33.85 5.00
N ALA A 663 12.17 33.46 6.04
CA ALA A 663 12.20 34.10 7.35
C ALA A 663 13.39 33.68 8.25
N GLY A 664 14.26 32.77 7.79
CA GLY A 664 15.37 32.27 8.59
C GLY A 664 14.96 31.34 9.75
N LEU A 665 13.73 30.80 9.71
CA LEU A 665 13.25 29.83 10.68
C LEU A 665 13.74 28.42 10.35
N ALA A 666 13.80 27.56 11.36
CA ALA A 666 14.05 26.13 11.18
C ALA A 666 12.93 25.53 10.33
N TRP A 667 13.25 25.17 9.08
CA TRP A 667 12.27 24.68 8.11
C TRP A 667 12.45 23.18 7.81
N GLU A 668 13.68 22.67 7.93
CA GLU A 668 13.98 21.24 7.78
C GLU A 668 13.33 20.45 8.93
N ASP A 669 12.62 19.36 8.61
CA ASP A 669 11.96 18.47 9.58
C ASP A 669 11.03 19.19 10.60
N THR A 670 10.41 20.30 10.18
CA THR A 670 9.58 21.13 11.06
C THR A 670 8.12 21.24 10.60
N CYS A 671 7.83 21.18 9.30
CA CYS A 671 6.46 21.28 8.77
C CYS A 671 6.01 19.99 8.07
N PHE A 672 4.86 19.44 8.46
CA PHE A 672 4.41 18.12 8.04
C PHE A 672 2.93 18.08 7.66
N ASN A 673 2.57 17.11 6.83
CA ASN A 673 1.19 16.69 6.72
C ASN A 673 0.85 15.65 7.79
N VAL A 674 -0.43 15.48 8.10
CA VAL A 674 -0.90 14.64 9.21
C VAL A 674 -0.42 13.19 9.06
N ASP A 675 -0.48 12.62 7.86
CA ASP A 675 -0.11 11.23 7.61
C ASP A 675 1.40 11.01 7.79
N SER A 676 2.24 11.94 7.33
CA SER A 676 3.70 11.87 7.46
C SER A 676 4.21 12.07 8.89
N PHE A 677 3.43 12.74 9.75
CA PHE A 677 3.79 12.98 11.15
C PHE A 677 3.31 11.87 12.10
N GLN A 678 2.66 10.82 11.59
CA GLN A 678 2.21 9.73 12.45
C GLN A 678 3.39 9.01 13.11
N GLY A 679 3.21 8.67 14.40
CA GLY A 679 4.25 8.02 15.21
C GLY A 679 5.28 9.00 15.79
N ASN A 680 5.33 10.23 15.29
CA ASN A 680 6.18 11.29 15.83
C ASN A 680 5.43 12.12 16.89
N GLU A 681 6.20 12.87 17.68
CA GLU A 681 5.72 13.72 18.76
C GLU A 681 6.73 14.85 18.99
N ARG A 682 6.24 16.02 19.41
CA ARG A 682 7.07 17.18 19.78
C ARG A 682 6.53 17.82 21.05
N ASP A 683 7.38 18.59 21.72
CA ASP A 683 6.96 19.34 22.90
C ASP A 683 5.82 20.30 22.57
N TYR A 684 5.98 21.09 21.49
CA TYR A 684 4.94 22.00 21.00
C TYR A 684 4.47 21.62 19.60
N ILE A 685 3.15 21.69 19.36
CA ILE A 685 2.57 21.46 18.03
C ILE A 685 1.77 22.68 17.59
N ILE A 686 2.02 23.15 16.37
CA ILE A 686 1.22 24.20 15.73
C ILE A 686 0.38 23.54 14.63
N VAL A 687 -0.95 23.64 14.72
CA VAL A 687 -1.88 23.08 13.74
C VAL A 687 -2.45 24.21 12.88
N SER A 688 -2.36 24.10 11.55
CA SER A 688 -3.09 24.98 10.61
C SER A 688 -4.21 24.21 9.93
N LEU A 689 -5.47 24.59 10.19
CA LEU A 689 -6.64 23.89 9.65
C LEU A 689 -6.94 24.21 8.19
N VAL A 690 -6.49 25.37 7.71
CA VAL A 690 -6.61 25.92 6.34
C VAL A 690 -8.03 26.26 5.92
N ARG A 691 -8.97 25.36 6.17
CA ARG A 691 -10.37 25.47 5.75
C ARG A 691 -11.11 26.40 6.69
N SER A 692 -11.83 27.36 6.11
CA SER A 692 -12.67 28.31 6.85
C SER A 692 -14.15 28.31 6.44
N LYS A 693 -14.53 27.53 5.43
CA LYS A 693 -15.90 27.53 4.85
C LYS A 693 -16.57 26.17 4.73
N ALA A 694 -15.83 25.07 4.77
CA ALA A 694 -16.36 23.72 4.65
C ALA A 694 -15.37 22.75 5.31
N LEU A 695 -15.90 21.70 5.96
CA LEU A 695 -15.16 20.80 6.84
C LEU A 695 -13.87 20.26 6.21
N GLY A 696 -13.93 19.84 4.95
CA GLY A 696 -12.74 19.38 4.24
C GLY A 696 -12.16 18.15 4.94
N PHE A 697 -10.93 18.29 5.45
CA PHE A 697 -10.21 17.26 6.19
C PHE A 697 -10.80 16.90 7.55
N LEU A 698 -11.48 17.85 8.21
CA LEU A 698 -12.05 17.65 9.56
C LEU A 698 -13.23 16.65 9.59
N GLU A 699 -13.70 16.19 8.43
CA GLU A 699 -14.65 15.08 8.33
C GLU A 699 -14.02 13.75 8.77
N ASP A 700 -12.71 13.60 8.60
CA ASP A 700 -12.00 12.40 9.02
C ASP A 700 -11.62 12.50 10.50
N PHE A 701 -12.36 11.74 11.30
CA PHE A 701 -12.11 11.61 12.72
C PHE A 701 -10.73 11.02 13.06
N ARG A 702 -10.31 9.95 12.38
CA ARG A 702 -9.06 9.22 12.65
C ARG A 702 -7.86 10.13 12.38
N ARG A 703 -7.86 10.84 11.25
CA ARG A 703 -6.81 11.81 10.92
C ARG A 703 -6.82 13.02 11.85
N THR A 704 -8.00 13.54 12.21
CA THR A 704 -8.10 14.65 13.18
C THR A 704 -7.60 14.22 14.57
N ASN A 705 -7.92 13.00 15.01
CA ASN A 705 -7.41 12.43 16.25
C ASN A 705 -5.88 12.31 16.21
N VAL A 706 -5.30 11.84 15.11
CA VAL A 706 -3.86 11.81 14.89
C VAL A 706 -3.25 13.20 15.00
N MET A 707 -3.81 14.20 14.32
CA MET A 707 -3.31 15.59 14.33
C MET A 707 -3.29 16.20 15.74
N LEU A 708 -4.33 15.96 16.55
CA LEU A 708 -4.49 16.60 17.87
C LEU A 708 -3.75 15.90 19.01
N THR A 709 -3.15 14.73 18.76
CA THR A 709 -2.55 13.87 19.81
C THR A 709 -1.03 13.74 19.70
N ARG A 710 -0.38 14.81 19.20
CA ARG A 710 1.07 14.84 18.90
C ARG A 710 1.91 15.69 19.83
N CYS A 711 1.29 16.54 20.64
CA CYS A 711 1.98 17.42 21.58
C CYS A 711 2.31 16.73 22.91
N LYS A 712 3.42 17.13 23.54
CA LYS A 712 3.77 16.74 24.91
C LYS A 712 3.51 17.83 25.94
N ARG A 713 3.78 19.09 25.57
CA ARG A 713 3.67 20.25 26.46
C ARG A 713 2.56 21.22 26.06
N GLY A 714 2.42 21.52 24.77
CA GLY A 714 1.44 22.51 24.32
C GLY A 714 1.04 22.37 22.86
N MET A 715 -0.12 22.92 22.51
CA MET A 715 -0.63 22.92 21.14
C MET A 715 -1.30 24.26 20.82
N TYR A 716 -0.97 24.81 19.65
CA TYR A 716 -1.64 25.96 19.06
C TYR A 716 -2.47 25.51 17.87
N ILE A 717 -3.75 25.87 17.81
CA ILE A 717 -4.61 25.59 16.65
C ILE A 717 -4.96 26.91 15.97
N VAL A 718 -4.41 27.11 14.78
CA VAL A 718 -4.64 28.29 13.95
C VAL A 718 -5.80 28.01 12.99
N THR A 719 -6.87 28.79 13.13
CA THR A 719 -8.13 28.58 12.41
C THR A 719 -9.01 29.84 12.44
N SER A 720 -10.17 29.76 11.81
CA SER A 720 -11.18 30.84 11.78
C SER A 720 -12.25 30.62 12.85
N TRP A 721 -12.50 31.64 13.69
CA TRP A 721 -13.50 31.60 14.75
C TRP A 721 -14.93 31.25 14.25
N PRO A 722 -15.49 31.97 13.25
CA PRO A 722 -16.80 31.61 12.70
C PRO A 722 -16.88 30.18 12.18
N PHE A 723 -15.77 29.66 11.63
CA PHE A 723 -15.74 28.31 11.09
C PHE A 723 -15.89 27.24 12.17
N VAL A 724 -15.09 27.33 13.25
CA VAL A 724 -15.07 26.35 14.34
C VAL A 724 -16.36 26.35 15.14
N TRP A 725 -16.96 27.52 15.38
CA TRP A 725 -18.22 27.65 16.14
C TRP A 725 -19.48 27.42 15.32
N GLN A 726 -19.38 27.30 14.00
CA GLN A 726 -20.53 27.03 13.13
C GLN A 726 -20.33 25.72 12.39
N LYS A 727 -19.68 25.76 11.22
CA LYS A 727 -19.66 24.62 10.31
C LYS A 727 -18.84 23.45 10.83
N ALA A 728 -17.85 23.69 11.69
CA ALA A 728 -17.01 22.67 12.29
C ALA A 728 -17.36 22.35 13.75
N SER A 729 -18.48 22.85 14.29
CA SER A 729 -18.85 22.65 15.69
C SER A 729 -18.95 21.17 16.09
N ASP A 730 -19.44 20.34 15.18
CA ASP A 730 -19.65 18.91 15.44
C ASP A 730 -18.38 18.07 15.27
N THR A 731 -17.31 18.64 14.72
CA THR A 731 -16.01 17.97 14.55
C THR A 731 -15.29 17.84 15.89
N LEU A 732 -14.25 17.00 15.95
CA LEU A 732 -13.43 16.87 17.15
C LEU A 732 -12.83 18.21 17.59
N VAL A 733 -12.34 19.02 16.65
CA VAL A 733 -11.81 20.37 16.92
C VAL A 733 -12.90 21.30 17.46
N GLY A 734 -14.09 21.30 16.84
CA GLY A 734 -15.22 22.15 17.28
C GLY A 734 -15.73 21.80 18.66
N ARG A 735 -15.81 20.51 18.99
CA ARG A 735 -16.20 20.07 20.33
C ARG A 735 -15.17 20.43 21.39
N MET A 736 -13.88 20.29 21.09
CA MET A 736 -12.81 20.73 21.99
C MET A 736 -12.86 22.24 22.21
N ALA A 737 -13.01 23.02 21.14
CA ALA A 737 -13.16 24.47 21.21
C ALA A 737 -14.40 24.89 22.02
N GLY A 738 -15.54 24.21 21.83
CA GLY A 738 -16.76 24.43 22.61
C GLY A 738 -16.59 24.15 24.10
N ALA A 739 -15.83 23.12 24.47
CA ALA A 739 -15.58 22.76 25.86
C ALA A 739 -14.51 23.63 26.54
N TRP A 740 -13.54 24.15 25.80
CA TRP A 740 -12.52 25.04 26.33
C TRP A 740 -12.98 26.49 26.49
N GLY A 741 -14.12 26.86 25.90
CA GLY A 741 -14.68 28.20 26.04
C GLY A 741 -14.00 29.25 25.16
N LYS A 742 -14.35 30.53 25.35
CA LYS A 742 -13.82 31.62 24.51
C LYS A 742 -12.46 32.13 24.96
N GLU A 743 -12.18 31.96 26.24
CA GLU A 743 -10.97 32.34 26.96
C GLU A 743 -9.69 31.71 26.42
N VAL A 744 -9.75 30.57 25.71
CA VAL A 744 -8.58 29.96 25.06
C VAL A 744 -8.24 30.56 23.69
N TRP A 745 -9.06 31.50 23.19
CA TRP A 745 -8.84 32.11 21.88
C TRP A 745 -7.93 33.32 21.96
N VAL A 746 -6.85 33.28 21.19
CA VAL A 746 -5.89 34.38 21.09
C VAL A 746 -6.01 35.02 19.71
N LEU A 747 -6.21 36.34 19.69
CA LEU A 747 -6.21 37.12 18.44
C LEU A 747 -4.78 37.36 17.96
N PRO A 748 -4.53 37.44 16.64
CA PRO A 748 -3.18 37.64 16.11
C PRO A 748 -2.48 38.90 16.62
N GLU A 749 -3.22 39.96 16.94
CA GLU A 749 -2.70 41.19 17.56
C GLU A 749 -2.21 41.01 19.01
N HIS A 750 -2.64 39.95 19.71
CA HIS A 750 -2.23 39.63 21.08
C HIS A 750 -1.10 38.59 21.13
N LEU A 751 -0.56 38.17 19.98
CA LEU A 751 0.64 37.33 19.89
C LEU A 751 1.91 38.19 19.96
N THR A 752 1.97 39.15 20.88
CA THR A 752 3.18 39.93 21.13
C THR A 752 4.23 39.09 21.87
N ILE A 753 5.51 39.39 21.62
CA ILE A 753 6.67 38.68 22.19
C ILE A 753 6.76 38.88 23.71
N GLU A 754 6.05 39.86 24.24
CA GLU A 754 5.87 40.12 25.67
C GLU A 754 4.49 39.59 26.08
N ASP A 755 4.44 38.44 26.74
CA ASP A 755 3.48 38.11 27.80
C ASP A 755 3.84 36.71 28.35
N GLU A 756 4.16 36.70 29.65
CA GLU A 756 4.70 35.62 30.49
C GLU A 756 3.73 34.46 30.77
#